data_AF-A0A9X2CGW1-F1
#
_entry.id   AF-A0A9X2CGW1-F1
#
_cell.length_a   1.000
_cell.length_b   1.000
_cell.length_c   1.000
_cell.angle_alpha   90.00
_cell.angle_beta   90.00
_cell.angle_gamma   90.00
#
_symmetry.space_group_name_H-M   'P 1'
#
loop_
_entity.id
_entity.type
_entity.pdbx_description
1 polymer ?
#
loop_
_entity_poly.entity_id
_entity_poly.type
_entity_poly.pdbx_seq_one_letter_code
_entity_poly.pdbx_strand_id
1 'polypeptide(L)'
;MIKINKITVALTSVMFSGYLYAADTTLTSNIITFVPGETKVQNGDMVAFNGECFIAKNNPGVWESPKAGSWFWDASECSGDPAPEPEPDPEPEPGEIIAFIPGQTKVNNGDIVSYANQCFIAKNNPGVWETPSADSWFWTLTECSSEPGEPDPIELSILAPVAGQVLTLDTATTIQAKVVGKLAAKVEFWVNNQKLAQKAVSSNQTLYSQNWIPTAAGSATVKVFVFDKNNQKIEQQSVAVTVKDETEEDFTAPAVRFIAPNNGAIFDETDTVAISVNATDVDDDLTKLVIKANNAQICSFNATYATTYACNWQPTQAGSVNLKAIASDAEGLSSTVSVNITVEAEQEFTAPEVKFISPSHGASFYDTESVAISVNTTDVDDDLATLVIKANNKQICSFDAAQSQVFSCDWQPTQLGGVTLKAIATDAEGLSATSNVTIQIEEEIIDPPVTPPGGLCADFNVYPDWTRGDHATGGDIMVHNNIAYSAVYWTQTVPGSDASWALHLNCDGTEPGTAPLLSLPNPMDPVRLEVAGWPNTLVVASPSTAAPISLRIETSNSADITDVNKLTAGFVSIMEQAAQVEAASIIISSDLLDKATQDNALATSAIAVKDALIKAMDITGNRIDLDEINALSNDLKGWAQAHQLIIATLAPQATYGWSLTIGDFAFDTHSGRQSVWDEASVFTADLLNKLELYKADAANKADFVAFTKSAATQALSSEQWHNALEYVKQVTDFVDTPAMLNQIPTTQAANYFMGDHTSKPQLRKAAFSNVFAILFDQDSEQLSNKIEQYQAAKMPLYYVGETTESGNLTVIEALNRELADAEDAMNNSAFLYETPQSQWIPSTVYKWADFMDGLNAMHNIGVAGNKFWLLDENADDATNIKYAKVAIAAFLAQSMQETIRYNACDENNWSEIKYGAPADYPMSASCGQLGQKYADYGVNPDSGLDHAYSCPRDNKMEVSALTHAKWYGAPAPVFAAPDAVLEERGLLVNGSVGRWTNNGHCNDVPSAVDTSKQVWERDECKVYVDQKAGKFIWDGSSQESVEGCGWWGRGVIQTTGRQNFGTLNHYLGRSHVDPATIGQTIDGVTVEAPPANPLYAELDFCSNPGLICSSEENREIKWIAGLFYWVTSVQAYPDESGQYGNWNYHNELKKYVEGGMKGTEFIDDVSGIVNRGCPALTCSTGEVHNVKERRENFKLVLEQLGLTPQ
;
A
#
# COMPACT_ATOMS: atom_id res chain seq x y z
N MET A 1 51.16 14.19 27.33
CA MET A 1 52.58 13.83 27.40
C MET A 1 52.72 12.44 26.77
N ILE A 2 53.33 12.36 25.57
CA ILE A 2 54.04 11.20 24.98
C ILE A 2 53.16 9.94 24.70
N LYS A 3 52.88 9.48 23.47
CA LYS A 3 53.59 9.61 22.18
C LYS A 3 52.67 9.28 21.00
N ILE A 4 52.88 10.03 19.93
CA ILE A 4 52.33 9.93 18.57
C ILE A 4 53.38 9.23 17.67
N ASN A 5 52.93 8.73 16.50
CA ASN A 5 53.60 8.74 15.17
C ASN A 5 54.50 7.52 14.83
N LYS A 6 54.60 7.03 13.57
CA LYS A 6 54.46 7.61 12.20
C LYS A 6 54.30 6.46 11.17
N ILE A 7 53.45 6.53 10.13
CA ILE A 7 53.65 7.09 8.75
C ILE A 7 54.83 6.40 8.00
N THR A 8 54.71 5.87 6.76
CA THR A 8 54.84 6.55 5.43
C THR A 8 54.77 5.45 4.33
N VAL A 9 53.85 5.41 3.34
CA VAL A 9 53.72 6.11 2.03
C VAL A 9 54.81 5.80 0.97
N ALA A 10 54.39 5.35 -0.23
CA ALA A 10 54.74 5.87 -1.59
C ALA A 10 54.10 4.96 -2.68
N LEU A 11 53.15 5.38 -3.54
CA LEU A 11 53.13 6.39 -4.63
C LEU A 11 53.63 5.88 -6.01
N THR A 12 52.68 5.77 -6.97
CA THR A 12 52.69 6.22 -8.40
C THR A 12 53.69 5.57 -9.40
N SER A 13 53.42 5.26 -10.69
CA SER A 13 52.78 6.02 -11.79
C SER A 13 52.74 5.22 -13.13
N VAL A 14 51.63 5.37 -13.90
CA VAL A 14 51.48 5.71 -15.35
C VAL A 14 52.06 4.82 -16.50
N MET A 15 51.19 4.56 -17.50
CA MET A 15 51.35 4.65 -19.00
C MET A 15 50.76 3.39 -19.70
N PHE A 16 49.59 3.45 -20.35
CA PHE A 16 49.33 3.84 -21.75
C PHE A 16 50.06 3.02 -22.84
N SER A 17 49.25 2.51 -23.80
CA SER A 17 49.50 2.12 -25.21
C SER A 17 48.96 0.70 -25.45
N GLY A 18 47.95 0.41 -26.26
CA GLY A 18 47.52 1.05 -27.51
C GLY A 18 47.81 0.10 -28.68
N TYR A 19 46.75 -0.37 -29.35
CA TYR A 19 46.53 -0.30 -30.82
C TYR A 19 45.85 -1.52 -31.48
N LEU A 20 44.68 -1.22 -32.10
CA LEU A 20 44.25 -1.49 -33.49
C LEU A 20 44.08 -2.95 -33.96
N TYR A 21 43.17 -3.35 -34.86
CA TYR A 21 42.34 -2.79 -35.96
C TYR A 21 41.17 -3.82 -36.15
N ALA A 22 40.08 -3.68 -36.91
CA ALA A 22 39.54 -2.76 -37.89
C ALA A 22 38.05 -3.13 -38.09
N ALA A 23 37.18 -2.13 -38.13
CA ALA A 23 36.30 -1.75 -39.25
C ALA A 23 35.11 -2.67 -39.57
N ASP A 24 33.91 -2.17 -39.25
CA ASP A 24 32.87 -2.10 -40.28
C ASP A 24 32.09 -0.78 -40.13
N THR A 25 31.68 -0.23 -41.27
CA THR A 25 31.20 1.15 -41.45
C THR A 25 29.69 1.22 -41.61
N THR A 26 28.99 2.03 -40.79
CA THR A 26 27.80 2.80 -41.20
C THR A 26 27.65 4.05 -40.31
N LEU A 27 27.39 5.19 -40.94
CA LEU A 27 27.30 6.54 -40.37
C LEU A 27 25.96 6.78 -39.65
N THR A 28 25.97 7.16 -38.37
CA THR A 28 24.95 7.99 -37.68
C THR A 28 25.62 8.84 -36.59
N SER A 29 25.13 10.07 -36.37
CA SER A 29 25.76 11.18 -35.64
C SER A 29 25.82 10.99 -34.11
N ASN A 30 27.02 11.05 -33.52
CA ASN A 30 27.22 10.98 -32.06
C ASN A 30 27.11 12.38 -31.41
N ILE A 31 26.20 12.52 -30.45
CA ILE A 31 26.03 13.71 -29.59
C ILE A 31 26.95 13.56 -28.37
N ILE A 32 27.72 14.59 -28.04
CA ILE A 32 28.72 14.60 -26.95
C ILE A 32 28.11 15.25 -25.69
N THR A 33 28.04 14.59 -24.54
CA THR A 33 27.58 15.27 -23.30
C THR A 33 28.59 16.33 -22.86
N PHE A 34 28.16 17.59 -22.68
CA PHE A 34 29.03 18.69 -22.26
C PHE A 34 29.11 18.79 -20.73
N VAL A 35 30.32 18.84 -20.19
CA VAL A 35 30.64 19.03 -18.78
C VAL A 35 31.52 20.29 -18.65
N PRO A 36 31.04 21.36 -17.99
CA PRO A 36 31.81 22.59 -17.81
C PRO A 36 33.16 22.32 -17.15
N GLY A 37 34.24 22.77 -17.78
CA GLY A 37 35.61 22.59 -17.32
C GLY A 37 36.34 21.37 -17.86
N GLU A 38 35.63 20.42 -18.47
CA GLU A 38 36.19 19.13 -18.88
C GLU A 38 36.03 18.86 -20.38
N THR A 39 34.84 19.11 -20.94
CA THR A 39 34.55 18.77 -22.34
C THR A 39 35.24 19.75 -23.30
N LYS A 40 36.15 19.23 -24.14
CA LYS A 40 36.76 19.96 -25.25
C LYS A 40 36.04 19.59 -26.54
N VAL A 41 35.51 20.60 -27.23
CA VAL A 41 34.87 20.43 -28.53
C VAL A 41 35.41 21.40 -29.56
N GLN A 42 35.30 21.03 -30.82
CA GLN A 42 35.70 21.83 -31.98
C GLN A 42 34.46 22.31 -32.72
N ASN A 43 34.61 23.33 -33.56
CA ASN A 43 33.51 23.84 -34.36
C ASN A 43 32.84 22.73 -35.18
N GLY A 44 31.51 22.62 -35.05
CA GLY A 44 30.70 21.59 -35.70
C GLY A 44 30.37 20.39 -34.81
N ASP A 45 31.05 20.22 -33.67
CA ASP A 45 30.71 19.16 -32.70
C ASP A 45 29.34 19.46 -32.06
N MET A 46 28.47 18.45 -32.04
CA MET A 46 27.17 18.53 -31.38
C MET A 46 27.29 18.03 -29.95
N VAL A 47 26.91 18.87 -28.99
CA VAL A 47 26.96 18.57 -27.56
C VAL A 47 25.58 18.65 -26.92
N ALA A 48 25.29 17.80 -25.93
CA ALA A 48 24.10 17.89 -25.09
C ALA A 48 24.44 18.52 -23.74
N PHE A 49 23.71 19.55 -23.33
CA PHE A 49 23.87 20.24 -22.04
C PHE A 49 22.50 20.71 -21.52
N ASN A 50 22.14 20.35 -20.29
CA ASN A 50 20.84 20.68 -19.68
C ASN A 50 19.59 20.27 -20.52
N GLY A 51 19.66 19.11 -21.21
CA GLY A 51 18.53 18.60 -21.99
C GLY A 51 18.37 19.20 -23.39
N GLU A 52 19.24 20.16 -23.77
CA GLU A 52 19.27 20.78 -25.09
C GLU A 52 20.56 20.40 -25.83
N CYS A 53 20.53 20.39 -27.17
CA CYS A 53 21.72 20.18 -27.99
C CYS A 53 22.26 21.48 -28.59
N PHE A 54 23.58 21.56 -28.72
CA PHE A 54 24.30 22.72 -29.21
C PHE A 54 25.40 22.29 -30.16
N ILE A 55 25.55 23.01 -31.27
CA ILE A 55 26.69 22.88 -32.17
C ILE A 55 27.73 23.93 -31.79
N ALA A 56 28.96 23.48 -31.52
CA ALA A 56 30.06 24.37 -31.21
C ALA A 56 30.42 25.26 -32.43
N LYS A 57 30.68 26.55 -32.19
CA LYS A 57 31.24 27.50 -33.15
C LYS A 57 32.27 28.42 -32.50
N ASN A 58 33.14 29.03 -33.29
CA ASN A 58 34.18 29.95 -32.80
C ASN A 58 35.16 29.38 -31.75
N ASN A 59 35.32 28.05 -31.72
CA ASN A 59 36.21 27.23 -30.90
C ASN A 59 36.04 27.51 -29.39
N PRO A 60 34.93 27.07 -28.78
CA PRO A 60 34.74 27.22 -27.33
C PRO A 60 35.89 26.59 -26.56
N GLY A 61 36.33 27.27 -25.51
CA GLY A 61 37.12 26.64 -24.47
C GLY A 61 36.24 25.75 -23.59
N VAL A 62 36.86 25.10 -22.60
CA VAL A 62 36.17 24.13 -21.74
C VAL A 62 35.17 24.78 -20.77
N TRP A 63 35.23 26.09 -20.54
CA TRP A 63 34.38 26.80 -19.56
C TRP A 63 33.25 27.60 -20.21
N GLU A 64 33.31 27.79 -21.51
CA GLU A 64 32.30 28.46 -22.32
C GLU A 64 31.09 27.53 -22.44
N SER A 65 30.26 27.46 -21.41
CA SER A 65 29.14 26.50 -21.36
C SER A 65 28.12 26.75 -22.48
N PRO A 66 27.54 25.69 -23.08
CA PRO A 66 26.53 25.80 -24.11
C PRO A 66 25.33 26.63 -23.67
N LYS A 67 25.01 27.64 -24.48
CA LYS A 67 23.89 28.55 -24.24
C LYS A 67 23.38 29.09 -25.58
N ALA A 68 22.06 29.06 -25.77
CA ALA A 68 21.44 29.58 -26.99
C ALA A 68 21.79 31.05 -27.23
N GLY A 69 22.15 31.39 -28.48
CA GLY A 69 22.53 32.76 -28.87
C GLY A 69 23.93 33.21 -28.40
N SER A 70 24.73 32.30 -27.83
CA SER A 70 26.13 32.58 -27.47
C SER A 70 27.01 32.77 -28.71
N TRP A 71 28.11 33.53 -28.56
CA TRP A 71 29.14 33.62 -29.58
C TRP A 71 29.73 32.25 -29.92
N PHE A 72 29.74 31.30 -28.98
CA PHE A 72 30.39 30.00 -29.13
C PHE A 72 29.46 28.82 -29.46
N TRP A 73 28.14 29.01 -29.46
CA TRP A 73 27.19 27.88 -29.57
C TRP A 73 25.98 28.25 -30.41
N ASP A 74 25.57 27.34 -31.29
CA ASP A 74 24.28 27.37 -31.98
C ASP A 74 23.39 26.27 -31.40
N ALA A 75 22.18 26.60 -30.94
CA ALA A 75 21.22 25.59 -30.48
C ALA A 75 20.78 24.69 -31.67
N SER A 76 20.61 23.40 -31.43
CA SER A 76 20.25 22.40 -32.44
C SER A 76 19.42 21.27 -31.82
N GLU A 77 18.68 20.53 -32.63
CA GLU A 77 17.87 19.40 -32.18
C GLU A 77 18.73 18.12 -32.05
N CYS A 78 18.49 17.35 -31.00
CA CYS A 78 19.24 16.13 -30.68
C CYS A 78 18.83 14.92 -31.54
N SER A 79 18.90 14.97 -32.86
CA SER A 79 18.88 13.77 -33.72
C SER A 79 19.21 14.07 -35.18
N GLY A 80 20.10 13.28 -35.77
CA GLY A 80 20.36 13.30 -37.21
C GLY A 80 19.29 12.53 -37.99
N ASP A 81 18.29 13.26 -38.50
CA ASP A 81 17.59 12.94 -39.75
C ASP A 81 17.23 14.26 -40.47
N PRO A 82 17.29 14.33 -41.82
CA PRO A 82 17.24 15.59 -42.55
C PRO A 82 15.84 16.20 -42.63
N ALA A 83 15.74 17.42 -42.09
CA ALA A 83 14.84 18.53 -42.43
C ALA A 83 13.53 18.24 -43.17
N PRO A 84 12.37 18.38 -42.50
CA PRO A 84 11.22 19.04 -43.11
C PRO A 84 11.47 20.55 -43.23
N GLU A 85 11.01 21.10 -44.35
CA GLU A 85 11.00 22.52 -44.70
C GLU A 85 10.30 23.42 -43.66
N PRO A 86 10.61 24.73 -43.65
CA PRO A 86 10.47 25.62 -42.49
C PRO A 86 9.01 25.88 -42.08
N GLU A 87 8.75 25.75 -40.79
CA GLU A 87 7.61 26.42 -40.15
C GLU A 87 7.87 27.94 -40.10
N PRO A 88 6.90 28.78 -40.52
CA PRO A 88 6.99 30.22 -40.37
C PRO A 88 6.73 30.68 -38.93
N ASP A 89 7.38 31.81 -38.59
CA ASP A 89 7.21 32.67 -37.42
C ASP A 89 5.74 32.91 -37.00
N PRO A 90 5.50 33.23 -35.70
CA PRO A 90 4.18 33.26 -35.09
C PRO A 90 3.26 34.30 -35.74
N GLU A 91 2.10 33.84 -36.19
CA GLU A 91 1.01 34.67 -36.67
C GLU A 91 0.28 35.30 -35.45
N PRO A 92 -0.05 36.59 -35.49
CA PRO A 92 -0.80 37.27 -34.44
C PRO A 92 -2.22 36.71 -34.33
N GLU A 93 -2.76 36.72 -33.10
CA GLU A 93 -4.17 36.52 -32.76
C GLU A 93 -5.14 37.02 -33.86
N PRO A 94 -5.89 36.15 -34.56
CA PRO A 94 -6.83 36.58 -35.57
C PRO A 94 -8.12 37.11 -34.92
N GLY A 95 -8.25 38.43 -34.86
CA GLY A 95 -9.48 39.10 -34.45
C GLY A 95 -9.72 40.51 -35.01
N GLU A 96 -8.76 41.14 -35.71
CA GLU A 96 -8.89 42.56 -36.12
C GLU A 96 -8.87 42.76 -37.65
N ILE A 97 -9.83 43.54 -38.17
CA ILE A 97 -9.96 43.88 -39.60
C ILE A 97 -9.09 45.10 -39.93
N ILE A 98 -8.16 44.97 -40.88
CA ILE A 98 -7.18 46.02 -41.22
C ILE A 98 -7.74 46.96 -42.31
N ALA A 99 -7.73 48.28 -42.13
CA ALA A 99 -8.11 49.20 -43.21
C ALA A 99 -7.03 49.27 -44.33
N PHE A 100 -7.36 48.95 -45.57
CA PHE A 100 -6.41 48.99 -46.69
C PHE A 100 -6.27 50.40 -47.27
N ILE A 101 -5.03 50.88 -47.39
CA ILE A 101 -4.66 52.14 -48.01
C ILE A 101 -3.68 51.82 -49.16
N PRO A 102 -4.07 52.06 -50.44
CA PRO A 102 -3.23 51.79 -51.59
C PRO A 102 -1.87 52.47 -51.48
N GLY A 103 -0.81 51.67 -51.59
CA GLY A 103 0.59 52.08 -51.51
C GLY A 103 1.21 52.11 -50.13
N GLN A 104 0.44 51.82 -49.08
CA GLN A 104 0.92 51.87 -47.69
C GLN A 104 0.64 50.59 -46.91
N THR A 105 -0.55 50.01 -47.04
CA THR A 105 -0.91 48.81 -46.27
C THR A 105 -0.26 47.58 -46.91
N LYS A 106 0.62 46.91 -46.16
CA LYS A 106 1.19 45.61 -46.52
C LYS A 106 0.50 44.54 -45.70
N VAL A 107 0.01 43.49 -46.35
CA VAL A 107 -0.67 42.38 -45.71
C VAL A 107 -0.19 41.05 -46.25
N ASN A 108 -0.23 40.02 -45.41
CA ASN A 108 0.13 38.65 -45.74
C ASN A 108 -1.10 37.86 -46.18
N ASN A 109 -0.91 36.72 -46.85
CA ASN A 109 -2.04 35.84 -47.17
C ASN A 109 -2.80 35.41 -45.94
N GLY A 110 -4.13 35.53 -45.98
CA GLY A 110 -5.00 35.23 -44.84
C GLY A 110 -5.53 36.49 -44.14
N ASP A 111 -4.78 37.60 -44.19
CA ASP A 111 -5.20 38.86 -43.56
C ASP A 111 -6.50 39.38 -44.15
N ILE A 112 -7.42 39.83 -43.28
CA ILE A 112 -8.68 40.46 -43.67
C ILE A 112 -8.50 41.97 -43.67
N VAL A 113 -8.68 42.58 -44.84
CA VAL A 113 -8.65 44.02 -45.01
C VAL A 113 -10.00 44.60 -45.41
N SER A 114 -10.37 45.77 -44.88
CA SER A 114 -11.50 46.55 -45.39
C SER A 114 -11.03 47.58 -46.41
N TYR A 115 -11.63 47.60 -47.61
CA TYR A 115 -11.39 48.59 -48.65
C TYR A 115 -12.70 48.90 -49.40
N ALA A 116 -13.01 50.18 -49.62
CA ALA A 116 -14.22 50.61 -50.33
C ALA A 116 -15.55 50.01 -49.78
N ASN A 117 -15.69 49.93 -48.45
CA ASN A 117 -16.84 49.36 -47.72
C ASN A 117 -17.09 47.87 -47.97
N GLN A 118 -16.06 47.14 -48.41
CA GLN A 118 -16.07 45.69 -48.55
C GLN A 118 -14.84 45.12 -47.85
N CYS A 119 -14.91 43.87 -47.40
CA CYS A 119 -13.75 43.18 -46.82
C CYS A 119 -13.19 42.16 -47.79
N PHE A 120 -11.88 41.97 -47.73
CA PHE A 120 -11.16 41.08 -48.62
C PHE A 120 -10.13 40.31 -47.81
N ILE A 121 -10.03 39.01 -48.06
CA ILE A 121 -8.93 38.17 -47.59
C ILE A 121 -7.82 38.24 -48.63
N ALA A 122 -6.62 38.60 -48.19
CA ALA A 122 -5.41 38.60 -49.01
C ALA A 122 -5.05 37.17 -49.46
N LYS A 123 -4.72 37.02 -50.75
CA LYS A 123 -4.24 35.78 -51.35
C LYS A 123 -3.06 36.07 -52.29
N ASN A 124 -2.20 35.08 -52.49
CA ASN A 124 -1.02 35.18 -53.36
C ASN A 124 -0.06 36.35 -53.06
N ASN A 125 0.04 36.75 -51.79
CA ASN A 125 0.88 37.78 -51.18
C ASN A 125 0.80 39.13 -51.91
N PRO A 126 -0.31 39.87 -51.77
CA PRO A 126 -0.47 41.16 -52.41
C PRO A 126 0.62 42.14 -51.98
N GLY A 127 1.21 42.84 -52.96
CA GLY A 127 2.01 44.00 -52.65
C GLY A 127 1.14 45.17 -52.18
N VAL A 128 1.80 46.26 -51.77
CA VAL A 128 1.11 47.43 -51.19
C VAL A 128 0.23 48.18 -52.20
N TRP A 129 0.42 47.99 -53.51
CA TRP A 129 -0.34 48.71 -54.56
C TRP A 129 -1.45 47.87 -55.20
N GLU A 130 -1.46 46.57 -54.91
CA GLU A 130 -2.40 45.58 -55.38
C GLU A 130 -3.72 45.80 -54.63
N THR A 131 -4.53 46.73 -55.12
CA THR A 131 -5.71 47.20 -54.41
C THR A 131 -6.79 46.11 -54.31
N PRO A 132 -7.44 45.90 -53.15
CA PRO A 132 -8.50 44.91 -52.98
C PRO A 132 -9.64 45.06 -53.97
N SER A 133 -9.92 43.98 -54.69
CA SER A 133 -10.93 43.89 -55.74
C SER A 133 -11.39 42.45 -55.89
N ALA A 134 -12.70 42.23 -56.06
CA ALA A 134 -13.29 40.90 -56.15
C ALA A 134 -12.83 40.10 -57.38
N ASP A 135 -12.34 40.79 -58.42
CA ASP A 135 -11.85 40.20 -59.66
C ASP A 135 -10.32 40.08 -59.71
N SER A 136 -9.63 40.35 -58.59
CA SER A 136 -8.17 40.30 -58.50
C SER A 136 -7.68 38.91 -58.09
N TRP A 137 -6.59 38.46 -58.71
CA TRP A 137 -5.88 37.25 -58.30
C TRP A 137 -5.36 37.32 -56.86
N PHE A 138 -5.18 38.53 -56.32
CA PHE A 138 -4.61 38.75 -55.00
C PHE A 138 -5.64 38.85 -53.87
N TRP A 139 -6.95 38.87 -54.17
CA TRP A 139 -7.97 39.18 -53.15
C TRP A 139 -9.21 38.33 -53.32
N THR A 140 -9.81 37.91 -52.21
CA THR A 140 -11.12 37.27 -52.21
C THR A 140 -12.07 38.05 -51.32
N LEU A 141 -13.23 38.44 -51.86
CA LEU A 141 -14.26 39.16 -51.13
C LEU A 141 -14.76 38.31 -49.93
N THR A 142 -14.80 38.91 -48.75
CA THR A 142 -15.31 38.33 -47.51
C THR A 142 -16.20 39.33 -46.77
N GLU A 143 -16.94 38.89 -45.75
CA GLU A 143 -17.79 39.78 -44.95
C GLU A 143 -16.99 40.52 -43.86
N CYS A 144 -17.30 41.80 -43.64
CA CYS A 144 -16.67 42.63 -42.61
C CYS A 144 -17.41 42.45 -41.28
N SER A 145 -16.82 41.78 -40.28
CA SER A 145 -17.35 41.84 -38.92
C SER A 145 -16.31 41.63 -37.83
N SER A 146 -16.33 42.49 -36.81
CA SER A 146 -15.57 42.41 -35.56
C SER A 146 -16.48 41.86 -34.43
N GLU A 147 -16.71 40.54 -34.45
CA GLU A 147 -17.83 39.77 -33.84
C GLU A 147 -19.20 40.00 -34.50
N PRO A 148 -19.64 39.08 -35.40
CA PRO A 148 -21.03 38.98 -35.81
C PRO A 148 -21.72 37.79 -35.12
N GLY A 149 -22.90 38.05 -34.55
CA GLY A 149 -23.72 37.09 -33.83
C GLY A 149 -23.98 35.79 -34.59
N GLU A 150 -24.23 34.74 -33.79
CA GLU A 150 -24.70 33.45 -34.28
C GLU A 150 -25.71 33.67 -35.41
N PRO A 151 -25.47 33.12 -36.61
CA PRO A 151 -26.55 33.01 -37.57
C PRO A 151 -27.68 32.25 -36.87
N ASP A 152 -28.94 32.73 -36.98
CA ASP A 152 -30.13 32.03 -36.46
C ASP A 152 -29.86 30.53 -36.51
N PRO A 153 -29.71 29.83 -35.36
CA PRO A 153 -29.13 28.50 -35.34
C PRO A 153 -29.88 27.63 -36.34
N ILE A 154 -29.12 26.99 -37.23
CA ILE A 154 -29.72 26.19 -38.29
C ILE A 154 -30.28 24.94 -37.62
N GLU A 155 -31.58 24.94 -37.35
CA GLU A 155 -32.25 23.77 -36.80
C GLU A 155 -32.47 22.75 -37.93
N LEU A 156 -31.77 21.63 -37.84
CA LEU A 156 -32.07 20.42 -38.60
C LEU A 156 -32.62 19.35 -37.64
N SER A 157 -33.82 18.84 -37.92
CA SER A 157 -34.36 17.65 -37.25
C SER A 157 -35.00 16.68 -38.23
N ILE A 158 -34.58 15.41 -38.21
CA ILE A 158 -35.25 14.32 -38.93
C ILE A 158 -36.48 13.91 -38.13
N LEU A 159 -37.67 14.11 -38.71
CA LEU A 159 -38.96 13.81 -38.09
C LEU A 159 -39.44 12.39 -38.42
N ALA A 160 -39.07 11.87 -39.58
CA ALA A 160 -39.35 10.51 -40.00
C ALA A 160 -38.31 10.05 -41.04
N PRO A 161 -37.93 8.76 -41.09
CA PRO A 161 -38.20 7.78 -40.03
C PRO A 161 -37.49 8.15 -38.72
N VAL A 162 -37.94 7.63 -37.59
CA VAL A 162 -37.29 7.84 -36.29
C VAL A 162 -36.22 6.77 -36.03
N ALA A 163 -35.25 7.05 -35.16
CA ALA A 163 -34.18 6.10 -34.85
C ALA A 163 -34.73 4.78 -34.31
N GLY A 164 -34.27 3.66 -34.86
CA GLY A 164 -34.72 2.30 -34.54
C GLY A 164 -35.98 1.84 -35.29
N GLN A 165 -36.63 2.70 -36.06
CA GLN A 165 -37.86 2.32 -36.78
C GLN A 165 -37.61 1.17 -37.76
N VAL A 166 -38.54 0.21 -37.77
CA VAL A 166 -38.56 -0.87 -38.75
C VAL A 166 -39.39 -0.43 -39.97
N LEU A 167 -38.82 -0.57 -41.16
CA LEU A 167 -39.40 -0.21 -42.45
C LEU A 167 -39.57 -1.47 -43.31
N THR A 168 -40.49 -1.44 -44.26
CA THR A 168 -40.74 -2.57 -45.15
C THR A 168 -39.98 -2.40 -46.47
N LEU A 169 -39.36 -3.46 -47.00
CA LEU A 169 -38.68 -3.49 -48.29
C LEU A 169 -39.67 -3.17 -49.39
N ASP A 170 -39.18 -2.50 -50.42
CA ASP A 170 -39.93 -2.06 -51.60
C ASP A 170 -41.16 -1.18 -51.31
N THR A 171 -41.38 -0.84 -50.03
CA THR A 171 -42.41 0.10 -49.58
C THR A 171 -41.82 1.49 -49.46
N ALA A 172 -42.42 2.45 -50.17
CA ALA A 172 -41.99 3.84 -50.14
C ALA A 172 -42.13 4.44 -48.73
N THR A 173 -40.99 4.75 -48.12
CA THR A 173 -40.87 5.47 -46.86
C THR A 173 -40.54 6.93 -47.11
N THR A 174 -41.29 7.86 -46.53
CA THR A 174 -40.97 9.29 -46.61
C THR A 174 -40.00 9.68 -45.51
N ILE A 175 -38.79 10.11 -45.91
CA ILE A 175 -37.85 10.81 -45.03
C ILE A 175 -38.33 12.26 -44.92
N GLN A 176 -38.68 12.72 -43.73
CA GLN A 176 -39.07 14.11 -43.46
C GLN A 176 -38.06 14.76 -42.52
N ALA A 177 -37.58 15.94 -42.89
CA ALA A 177 -36.70 16.76 -42.07
C ALA A 177 -37.23 18.19 -41.99
N LYS A 178 -37.22 18.75 -40.79
CA LYS A 178 -37.43 20.17 -40.56
C LYS A 178 -36.08 20.88 -40.67
N VAL A 179 -35.99 21.87 -41.54
CA VAL A 179 -34.83 22.74 -41.73
C VAL A 179 -35.28 24.18 -41.54
N VAL A 180 -34.72 24.87 -40.56
CA VAL A 180 -34.98 26.30 -40.30
C VAL A 180 -33.64 27.00 -40.19
N GLY A 181 -33.43 28.07 -40.95
CA GLY A 181 -32.20 28.86 -40.89
C GLY A 181 -32.01 29.64 -42.18
N LYS A 182 -31.66 30.93 -42.07
CA LYS A 182 -31.56 31.84 -43.24
C LYS A 182 -30.36 31.51 -44.15
N LEU A 183 -29.36 30.79 -43.64
CA LEU A 183 -28.17 30.40 -44.40
C LEU A 183 -28.32 29.07 -45.15
N ALA A 184 -29.34 28.27 -44.82
CA ALA A 184 -29.62 27.02 -45.53
C ALA A 184 -30.11 27.33 -46.94
N ALA A 185 -29.34 26.90 -47.96
CA ALA A 185 -29.70 27.07 -49.36
C ALA A 185 -30.08 25.75 -50.04
N LYS A 186 -29.60 24.62 -49.51
CA LYS A 186 -29.83 23.29 -50.07
C LYS A 186 -29.84 22.23 -48.99
N VAL A 187 -30.78 21.29 -49.06
CA VAL A 187 -30.83 20.11 -48.20
C VAL A 187 -30.69 18.86 -49.07
N GLU A 188 -29.90 17.89 -48.61
CA GLU A 188 -29.66 16.62 -49.27
C GLU A 188 -30.09 15.45 -48.39
N PHE A 189 -30.78 14.49 -48.99
CA PHE A 189 -31.25 13.28 -48.34
C PHE A 189 -30.42 12.10 -48.83
N TRP A 190 -29.89 11.34 -47.89
CA TRP A 190 -29.01 10.22 -48.14
C TRP A 190 -29.45 9.01 -47.33
N VAL A 191 -29.20 7.83 -47.86
CA VAL A 191 -29.33 6.58 -47.10
C VAL A 191 -28.05 5.77 -47.29
N ASN A 192 -27.49 5.33 -46.16
CA ASN A 192 -26.15 4.79 -46.06
C ASN A 192 -25.13 5.77 -46.67
N ASN A 193 -24.52 5.39 -47.79
CA ASN A 193 -23.58 6.20 -48.55
C ASN A 193 -24.13 6.62 -49.93
N GLN A 194 -25.43 6.46 -50.19
CA GLN A 194 -26.07 6.83 -51.46
C GLN A 194 -26.96 8.06 -51.30
N LYS A 195 -26.76 9.07 -52.16
CA LYS A 195 -27.59 10.26 -52.24
C LYS A 195 -28.90 9.92 -52.93
N LEU A 196 -30.02 10.21 -52.27
CA LEU A 196 -31.36 10.02 -52.84
C LEU A 196 -31.81 11.27 -53.59
N ALA A 197 -31.66 12.44 -52.98
CA ALA A 197 -32.08 13.71 -53.58
C ALA A 197 -31.36 14.90 -52.98
N GLN A 198 -31.44 16.03 -53.68
CA GLN A 198 -31.17 17.36 -53.14
C GLN A 198 -32.34 18.29 -53.45
N LYS A 199 -32.66 19.19 -52.54
CA LYS A 199 -33.72 20.20 -52.69
C LYS A 199 -33.19 21.57 -52.28
N ALA A 200 -33.56 22.61 -53.01
CA ALA A 200 -33.27 23.97 -52.61
C ALA A 200 -34.09 24.34 -51.36
N VAL A 201 -33.45 25.00 -50.41
CA VAL A 201 -34.10 25.52 -49.20
C VAL A 201 -34.55 26.95 -49.49
N SER A 202 -35.77 27.29 -49.09
CA SER A 202 -36.38 28.61 -49.32
C SER A 202 -36.98 29.13 -48.03
N SER A 203 -36.98 30.45 -47.84
CA SER A 203 -37.36 31.09 -46.58
C SER A 203 -38.84 30.90 -46.16
N ASN A 204 -39.68 30.34 -47.03
CA ASN A 204 -41.11 30.08 -46.81
C ASN A 204 -41.46 28.59 -46.63
N GLN A 205 -40.47 27.70 -46.62
CA GLN A 205 -40.66 26.27 -46.41
C GLN A 205 -39.69 25.79 -45.34
N THR A 206 -40.20 25.13 -44.30
CA THR A 206 -39.38 24.62 -43.20
C THR A 206 -39.39 23.10 -43.10
N LEU A 207 -40.26 22.41 -43.85
CA LEU A 207 -40.37 20.96 -43.89
C LEU A 207 -40.00 20.45 -45.27
N TYR A 208 -39.04 19.55 -45.30
CA TYR A 208 -38.52 18.93 -46.51
C TYR A 208 -38.74 17.43 -46.42
N SER A 209 -39.29 16.85 -47.47
CA SER A 209 -39.53 15.42 -47.53
C SER A 209 -38.88 14.79 -48.75
N GLN A 210 -38.43 13.56 -48.63
CA GLN A 210 -37.94 12.75 -49.74
C GLN A 210 -38.39 11.31 -49.55
N ASN A 211 -39.02 10.75 -50.58
CA ASN A 211 -39.36 9.33 -50.56
C ASN A 211 -38.11 8.50 -50.84
N TRP A 212 -37.96 7.46 -50.06
CA TRP A 212 -36.97 6.41 -50.19
C TRP A 212 -37.73 5.10 -50.24
N ILE A 213 -37.51 4.31 -51.29
CA ILE A 213 -37.95 2.91 -51.33
C ILE A 213 -36.73 2.08 -50.97
N PRO A 214 -36.70 1.43 -49.80
CA PRO A 214 -35.62 0.53 -49.45
C PRO A 214 -35.63 -0.67 -50.40
N THR A 215 -34.53 -0.91 -51.12
CA THR A 215 -34.44 -2.01 -52.10
C THR A 215 -33.56 -3.18 -51.61
N ALA A 216 -33.02 -3.09 -50.39
CA ALA A 216 -32.33 -4.21 -49.73
C ALA A 216 -32.71 -4.29 -48.23
N ALA A 217 -32.97 -5.51 -47.74
CA ALA A 217 -33.32 -5.75 -46.33
C ALA A 217 -32.08 -5.69 -45.44
N GLY A 218 -32.25 -5.26 -44.19
CA GLY A 218 -31.17 -5.06 -43.21
C GLY A 218 -31.11 -3.65 -42.62
N SER A 219 -30.08 -3.36 -41.84
CA SER A 219 -29.91 -2.03 -41.22
C SER A 219 -29.53 -0.98 -42.26
N ALA A 220 -30.20 0.17 -42.23
CA ALA A 220 -29.90 1.31 -43.07
C ALA A 220 -29.80 2.59 -42.22
N THR A 221 -28.89 3.49 -42.56
CA THR A 221 -28.72 4.78 -41.88
C THR A 221 -29.19 5.91 -42.78
N VAL A 222 -30.26 6.59 -42.43
CA VAL A 222 -30.72 7.78 -43.14
C VAL A 222 -29.94 8.99 -42.65
N LYS A 223 -29.37 9.79 -43.56
CA LYS A 223 -28.64 11.03 -43.27
C LYS A 223 -29.27 12.20 -44.00
N VAL A 224 -29.40 13.34 -43.34
CA VAL A 224 -29.80 14.61 -43.95
C VAL A 224 -28.69 15.61 -43.76
N PHE A 225 -28.25 16.23 -44.85
CA PHE A 225 -27.19 17.24 -44.85
C PHE A 225 -27.77 18.56 -45.35
N VAL A 226 -27.48 19.66 -44.66
CA VAL A 226 -27.86 21.01 -45.08
C VAL A 226 -26.60 21.74 -45.52
N PHE A 227 -26.71 22.50 -46.61
CA PHE A 227 -25.63 23.23 -47.25
C PHE A 227 -26.03 24.69 -47.46
N ASP A 228 -25.05 25.57 -47.47
CA ASP A 228 -25.22 26.97 -47.82
C ASP A 228 -25.20 27.20 -49.35
N LYS A 229 -25.31 28.47 -49.75
CA LYS A 229 -25.30 28.89 -51.16
C LYS A 229 -23.98 28.59 -51.88
N ASN A 230 -22.90 28.37 -51.14
CA ASN A 230 -21.57 28.05 -51.66
C ASN A 230 -21.34 26.52 -51.75
N ASN A 231 -22.39 25.71 -51.53
CA ASN A 231 -22.31 24.26 -51.47
C ASN A 231 -21.44 23.73 -50.30
N GLN A 232 -21.16 24.55 -49.28
CA GLN A 232 -20.49 24.10 -48.07
C GLN A 232 -21.53 23.46 -47.14
N LYS A 233 -21.22 22.28 -46.57
CA LYS A 233 -22.12 21.60 -45.62
C LYS A 233 -22.11 22.39 -44.31
N ILE A 234 -23.28 22.84 -43.87
CA ILE A 234 -23.45 23.68 -42.70
C ILE A 234 -24.16 22.96 -41.54
N GLU A 235 -24.90 21.87 -41.78
CA GLU A 235 -25.47 21.04 -40.70
C GLU A 235 -25.71 19.59 -41.17
N GLN A 236 -25.74 18.63 -40.25
CA GLN A 236 -26.08 17.23 -40.56
C GLN A 236 -26.76 16.48 -39.41
N GLN A 237 -27.65 15.55 -39.75
CA GLN A 237 -28.21 14.60 -38.78
C GLN A 237 -28.39 13.21 -39.42
N SER A 238 -28.40 12.17 -38.59
CA SER A 238 -28.64 10.81 -39.05
C SER A 238 -29.48 9.98 -38.09
N VAL A 239 -30.27 9.06 -38.63
CA VAL A 239 -31.06 8.07 -37.89
C VAL A 239 -30.84 6.68 -38.49
N ALA A 240 -30.65 5.67 -37.63
CA ALA A 240 -30.56 4.28 -38.07
C ALA A 240 -31.95 3.63 -38.06
N VAL A 241 -32.27 2.81 -39.07
CA VAL A 241 -33.54 2.10 -39.25
C VAL A 241 -33.27 0.68 -39.75
N THR A 242 -34.23 -0.23 -39.59
CA THR A 242 -34.11 -1.62 -40.06
C THR A 242 -35.15 -1.90 -41.14
N VAL A 243 -34.75 -2.38 -42.32
CA VAL A 243 -35.64 -2.67 -43.45
C VAL A 243 -35.92 -4.17 -43.53
N LYS A 244 -37.17 -4.60 -43.69
CA LYS A 244 -37.61 -6.00 -43.79
C LYS A 244 -38.51 -6.23 -45.00
N ASP A 245 -38.27 -7.29 -45.77
CA ASP A 245 -39.06 -7.60 -46.98
C ASP A 245 -40.42 -8.23 -46.68
N GLU A 246 -41.50 -7.66 -47.25
CA GLU A 246 -42.87 -8.18 -47.13
C GLU A 246 -43.67 -7.97 -48.44
N THR A 247 -43.34 -8.73 -49.49
CA THR A 247 -44.33 -9.19 -50.47
C THR A 247 -43.89 -10.50 -51.13
N GLU A 248 -44.77 -11.49 -51.18
CA GLU A 248 -45.22 -12.17 -52.41
C GLU A 248 -46.61 -12.72 -52.09
N GLU A 249 -47.59 -12.30 -52.91
CA GLU A 249 -49.01 -12.68 -53.09
C GLU A 249 -49.87 -13.14 -51.89
N ASP A 250 -51.12 -12.67 -51.83
CA ASP A 250 -52.07 -12.85 -50.71
C ASP A 250 -52.64 -14.29 -50.71
N PHE A 251 -51.76 -15.26 -50.46
CA PHE A 251 -52.12 -16.56 -49.93
C PHE A 251 -52.55 -16.32 -48.48
N THR A 252 -53.71 -16.84 -48.11
CA THR A 252 -54.11 -16.72 -46.71
C THR A 252 -53.42 -17.82 -45.93
N ALA A 253 -52.44 -17.47 -45.10
CA ALA A 253 -51.84 -18.48 -44.24
C ALA A 253 -52.95 -19.20 -43.44
N PRO A 254 -52.89 -20.54 -43.29
CA PRO A 254 -53.98 -21.30 -42.70
C PRO A 254 -54.35 -20.78 -41.32
N ALA A 255 -55.56 -20.96 -40.82
CA ALA A 255 -55.88 -20.74 -39.41
C ALA A 255 -55.63 -22.02 -38.60
N VAL A 256 -54.84 -21.93 -37.53
CA VAL A 256 -54.54 -23.05 -36.63
C VAL A 256 -54.82 -22.70 -35.17
N ARG A 257 -55.45 -23.59 -34.41
CA ARG A 257 -55.67 -23.46 -32.96
C ARG A 257 -55.56 -24.79 -32.22
N PHE A 258 -55.03 -24.77 -31.01
CA PHE A 258 -55.12 -25.91 -30.11
C PHE A 258 -56.55 -26.09 -29.62
N ILE A 259 -57.03 -27.33 -29.66
CA ILE A 259 -58.23 -27.78 -28.93
C ILE A 259 -57.81 -28.29 -27.56
N ALA A 260 -56.71 -29.03 -27.50
CA ALA A 260 -56.08 -29.49 -26.26
C ALA A 260 -54.56 -29.70 -26.50
N PRO A 261 -53.69 -29.51 -25.49
CA PRO A 261 -54.01 -28.99 -24.16
C PRO A 261 -54.34 -27.48 -24.19
N ASN A 262 -54.93 -26.97 -23.12
CA ASN A 262 -55.15 -25.53 -22.94
C ASN A 262 -53.84 -24.83 -22.59
N ASN A 263 -53.72 -23.55 -22.92
CA ASN A 263 -52.58 -22.73 -22.50
C ASN A 263 -52.50 -22.67 -20.97
N GLY A 264 -51.32 -22.98 -20.41
CA GLY A 264 -51.06 -23.10 -18.99
C GLY A 264 -51.41 -24.46 -18.37
N ALA A 265 -51.74 -25.48 -19.16
CA ALA A 265 -51.94 -26.83 -18.63
C ALA A 265 -50.64 -27.39 -18.04
N ILE A 266 -50.77 -28.17 -16.97
CA ILE A 266 -49.67 -28.80 -16.25
C ILE A 266 -49.78 -30.31 -16.42
N PHE A 267 -48.65 -30.98 -16.70
CA PHE A 267 -48.53 -32.43 -16.87
C PHE A 267 -47.25 -32.93 -16.19
N ASP A 268 -47.23 -34.15 -15.66
CA ASP A 268 -46.00 -34.73 -15.11
C ASP A 268 -45.11 -35.29 -16.24
N GLU A 269 -43.80 -35.43 -16.05
CA GLU A 269 -42.87 -35.92 -17.08
C GLU A 269 -43.21 -37.35 -17.57
N THR A 270 -43.83 -38.17 -16.70
CA THR A 270 -44.32 -39.51 -17.05
C THR A 270 -45.71 -39.50 -17.70
N ASP A 271 -46.41 -38.37 -17.74
CA ASP A 271 -47.70 -38.25 -18.42
C ASP A 271 -47.55 -38.21 -19.94
N THR A 272 -48.41 -38.98 -20.63
CA THR A 272 -48.56 -38.83 -22.07
C THR A 272 -49.52 -37.66 -22.38
N VAL A 273 -48.98 -36.57 -22.93
CA VAL A 273 -49.75 -35.38 -23.32
C VAL A 273 -50.55 -35.65 -24.60
N ALA A 274 -51.88 -35.66 -24.50
CA ALA A 274 -52.77 -35.77 -25.64
C ALA A 274 -52.97 -34.41 -26.32
N ILE A 275 -52.44 -34.26 -27.53
CA ILE A 275 -52.49 -33.03 -28.32
C ILE A 275 -53.56 -33.15 -29.40
N SER A 276 -54.44 -32.15 -29.48
CA SER A 276 -55.43 -32.02 -30.54
C SER A 276 -55.48 -30.59 -31.07
N VAL A 277 -55.37 -30.43 -32.39
CA VAL A 277 -55.26 -29.15 -33.08
C VAL A 277 -56.25 -29.10 -34.23
N ASN A 278 -56.92 -27.97 -34.37
CA ASN A 278 -57.76 -27.65 -35.53
C ASN A 278 -56.96 -26.74 -36.48
N ALA A 279 -56.87 -27.12 -37.74
CA ALA A 279 -56.23 -26.35 -38.80
C ALA A 279 -57.16 -26.28 -40.02
N THR A 280 -57.35 -25.10 -40.57
CA THR A 280 -58.25 -24.84 -41.71
C THR A 280 -57.64 -23.76 -42.59
N ASP A 281 -57.78 -23.86 -43.89
CA ASP A 281 -57.45 -22.74 -44.78
C ASP A 281 -58.70 -22.04 -45.34
N VAL A 282 -58.56 -20.76 -45.69
CA VAL A 282 -59.64 -19.98 -46.28
C VAL A 282 -59.70 -20.18 -47.81
N ASP A 283 -58.57 -20.42 -48.46
CA ASP A 283 -58.39 -20.76 -49.88
C ASP A 283 -58.32 -22.28 -50.16
N ASP A 284 -58.49 -23.11 -49.12
CA ASP A 284 -58.72 -24.57 -49.18
C ASP A 284 -57.53 -25.41 -49.70
N ASP A 285 -56.30 -24.92 -49.52
CA ASP A 285 -55.04 -25.53 -50.01
C ASP A 285 -54.07 -25.99 -48.90
N LEU A 286 -54.52 -26.07 -47.64
CA LEU A 286 -53.73 -26.60 -46.51
C LEU A 286 -53.06 -27.96 -46.84
N THR A 287 -51.73 -28.02 -46.79
CA THR A 287 -50.98 -29.23 -47.15
C THR A 287 -50.42 -29.99 -45.96
N LYS A 288 -49.99 -29.29 -44.91
CA LYS A 288 -49.23 -29.93 -43.83
C LYS A 288 -49.54 -29.28 -42.48
N LEU A 289 -49.60 -30.12 -41.44
CA LEU A 289 -49.60 -29.66 -40.05
C LEU A 289 -48.44 -30.33 -39.31
N VAL A 290 -47.60 -29.53 -38.69
CA VAL A 290 -46.47 -29.99 -37.87
C VAL A 290 -46.65 -29.49 -36.44
N ILE A 291 -46.55 -30.40 -35.47
CA ILE A 291 -46.59 -30.06 -34.04
C ILE A 291 -45.20 -30.28 -33.46
N LYS A 292 -44.70 -29.26 -32.77
CA LYS A 292 -43.39 -29.24 -32.12
C LYS A 292 -43.51 -28.97 -30.63
N ALA A 293 -42.60 -29.51 -29.83
CA ALA A 293 -42.32 -29.09 -28.45
C ALA A 293 -40.93 -28.46 -28.41
N ASN A 294 -40.79 -27.23 -27.90
CA ASN A 294 -39.50 -26.57 -27.70
C ASN A 294 -38.55 -26.68 -28.93
N ASN A 295 -39.12 -26.50 -30.12
CA ASN A 295 -38.50 -26.62 -31.46
C ASN A 295 -38.25 -28.04 -32.01
N ALA A 296 -38.38 -29.11 -31.22
CA ALA A 296 -38.31 -30.49 -31.71
C ALA A 296 -39.66 -30.94 -32.31
N GLN A 297 -39.64 -31.59 -33.48
CA GLN A 297 -40.86 -32.08 -34.12
C GLN A 297 -41.38 -33.34 -33.44
N ILE A 298 -42.63 -33.29 -32.99
CA ILE A 298 -43.33 -34.41 -32.36
C ILE A 298 -44.12 -35.19 -33.43
N CYS A 299 -44.97 -34.47 -34.16
CA CYS A 299 -45.92 -35.05 -35.10
C CYS A 299 -45.93 -34.25 -36.40
N SER A 300 -46.18 -34.93 -37.51
CA SER A 300 -46.43 -34.30 -38.80
C SER A 300 -47.58 -35.02 -39.48
N PHE A 301 -48.54 -34.26 -39.99
CA PHE A 301 -49.71 -34.77 -40.69
C PHE A 301 -49.72 -34.20 -42.11
N ASN A 302 -50.21 -35.01 -43.06
CA ASN A 302 -50.69 -34.49 -44.34
C ASN A 302 -52.10 -33.94 -44.09
N ALA A 303 -52.26 -32.64 -44.32
CA ALA A 303 -53.43 -31.90 -43.89
C ALA A 303 -54.48 -31.66 -44.99
N THR A 304 -54.32 -32.26 -46.16
CA THR A 304 -55.21 -32.06 -47.33
C THR A 304 -56.63 -32.61 -47.17
N TYR A 305 -56.88 -33.50 -46.20
CA TYR A 305 -58.14 -34.28 -46.14
C TYR A 305 -58.90 -34.20 -44.81
N ALA A 306 -58.43 -33.42 -43.85
CA ALA A 306 -59.05 -33.28 -42.54
C ALA A 306 -58.92 -31.84 -42.04
N THR A 307 -59.55 -31.51 -40.92
CA THR A 307 -59.41 -30.18 -40.31
C THR A 307 -59.07 -30.25 -38.83
N THR A 308 -59.07 -31.45 -38.24
CA THR A 308 -58.69 -31.68 -36.84
C THR A 308 -57.75 -32.88 -36.76
N TYR A 309 -56.65 -32.70 -36.05
CA TYR A 309 -55.56 -33.65 -35.95
C TYR A 309 -55.23 -33.90 -34.49
N ALA A 310 -54.88 -35.12 -34.16
CA ALA A 310 -54.49 -35.48 -32.81
C ALA A 310 -53.28 -36.40 -32.82
N CYS A 311 -52.38 -36.19 -31.87
CA CYS A 311 -51.33 -37.15 -31.53
C CYS A 311 -50.99 -37.05 -30.04
N ASN A 312 -50.35 -38.11 -29.55
CA ASN A 312 -49.87 -38.17 -28.19
C ASN A 312 -48.37 -37.88 -28.19
N TRP A 313 -47.93 -37.12 -27.19
CA TRP A 313 -46.54 -36.76 -26.98
C TRP A 313 -46.12 -37.15 -25.57
N GLN A 314 -44.99 -37.85 -25.45
CA GLN A 314 -44.35 -38.09 -24.16
C GLN A 314 -43.24 -37.05 -23.98
N PRO A 315 -43.31 -36.17 -22.97
CA PRO A 315 -42.19 -35.32 -22.59
C PRO A 315 -40.98 -36.17 -22.18
N THR A 316 -39.78 -35.65 -22.38
CA THR A 316 -38.52 -36.34 -22.02
C THR A 316 -37.65 -35.53 -21.06
N GLN A 317 -38.11 -34.33 -20.68
CA GLN A 317 -37.49 -33.41 -19.73
C GLN A 317 -38.59 -32.51 -19.15
N ALA A 318 -38.49 -32.21 -17.86
CA ALA A 318 -39.28 -31.23 -17.17
C ALA A 318 -38.97 -29.78 -17.58
N GLY A 319 -39.91 -28.88 -17.29
CA GLY A 319 -39.84 -27.45 -17.53
C GLY A 319 -41.01 -26.91 -18.35
N SER A 320 -40.97 -25.59 -18.60
CA SER A 320 -41.95 -24.95 -19.49
C SER A 320 -41.74 -25.44 -20.94
N VAL A 321 -42.78 -26.05 -21.51
CA VAL A 321 -42.78 -26.51 -22.89
C VAL A 321 -43.72 -25.65 -23.73
N ASN A 322 -43.14 -24.98 -24.72
CA ASN A 322 -43.90 -24.33 -25.77
C ASN A 322 -44.30 -25.37 -26.82
N LEU A 323 -45.56 -25.80 -26.78
CA LEU A 323 -46.15 -26.60 -27.85
C LEU A 323 -46.55 -25.67 -28.99
N LYS A 324 -45.98 -25.90 -30.16
CA LYS A 324 -46.09 -25.06 -31.33
C LYS A 324 -46.70 -25.88 -32.47
N ALA A 325 -47.91 -25.52 -32.89
CA ALA A 325 -48.57 -26.12 -34.03
C ALA A 325 -48.44 -25.20 -35.24
N ILE A 326 -47.83 -25.71 -36.31
CA ILE A 326 -47.50 -24.99 -37.54
C ILE A 326 -48.29 -25.63 -38.67
N ALA A 327 -49.32 -24.96 -39.14
CA ALA A 327 -50.07 -25.36 -40.34
C ALA A 327 -49.46 -24.65 -41.54
N SER A 328 -49.29 -25.33 -42.67
CA SER A 328 -48.79 -24.73 -43.91
C SER A 328 -49.54 -25.21 -45.14
N ASP A 329 -49.79 -24.30 -46.07
CA ASP A 329 -50.48 -24.53 -47.35
C ASP A 329 -49.53 -25.00 -48.48
N ALA A 330 -50.01 -24.99 -49.72
CA ALA A 330 -49.29 -25.49 -50.89
C ALA A 330 -48.23 -24.50 -51.39
N GLU A 331 -48.40 -23.23 -51.04
CA GLU A 331 -47.56 -22.10 -51.38
C GLU A 331 -46.49 -21.86 -50.31
N GLY A 332 -46.60 -22.57 -49.18
CA GLY A 332 -45.64 -22.60 -48.11
C GLY A 332 -45.84 -21.49 -47.09
N LEU A 333 -46.96 -20.74 -47.15
CA LEU A 333 -47.32 -19.91 -46.03
C LEU A 333 -47.74 -20.79 -44.87
N SER A 334 -47.55 -20.25 -43.66
CA SER A 334 -47.85 -20.99 -42.46
C SER A 334 -48.33 -20.09 -41.36
N SER A 335 -49.32 -20.56 -40.63
CA SER A 335 -49.64 -19.98 -39.34
C SER A 335 -49.09 -20.83 -38.24
N THR A 336 -48.85 -20.18 -37.12
CA THR A 336 -48.45 -20.86 -35.92
C THR A 336 -49.23 -20.36 -34.74
N VAL A 337 -49.76 -21.32 -33.98
CA VAL A 337 -50.25 -21.09 -32.63
C VAL A 337 -49.31 -21.79 -31.66
N SER A 338 -49.17 -21.21 -30.48
CA SER A 338 -48.47 -21.88 -29.40
C SER A 338 -49.29 -21.84 -28.13
N VAL A 339 -49.19 -22.93 -27.37
CA VAL A 339 -49.60 -22.97 -25.98
C VAL A 339 -48.37 -23.31 -25.17
N ASN A 340 -48.16 -22.57 -24.09
CA ASN A 340 -47.19 -22.95 -23.08
C ASN A 340 -47.88 -23.91 -22.14
N ILE A 341 -47.31 -25.10 -21.98
CA ILE A 341 -47.67 -26.02 -20.92
C ILE A 341 -46.47 -26.14 -20.00
N THR A 342 -46.70 -26.46 -18.74
CA THR A 342 -45.60 -26.82 -17.83
C THR A 342 -45.57 -28.33 -17.76
N VAL A 343 -44.43 -28.92 -18.13
CA VAL A 343 -44.17 -30.31 -17.77
C VAL A 343 -43.44 -30.24 -16.44
N GLU A 344 -44.10 -30.63 -15.37
CA GLU A 344 -43.43 -30.75 -14.08
C GLU A 344 -42.62 -32.04 -14.11
N ALA A 345 -41.40 -32.00 -13.59
CA ALA A 345 -40.71 -33.25 -13.30
C ALA A 345 -41.65 -34.03 -12.39
N GLU A 346 -41.77 -35.35 -12.57
CA GLU A 346 -42.19 -36.15 -11.43
C GLU A 346 -41.25 -35.74 -10.30
N GLN A 347 -41.77 -35.19 -9.20
CA GLN A 347 -40.96 -34.47 -8.22
C GLN A 347 -39.69 -35.24 -7.94
N GLU A 348 -38.62 -34.81 -8.59
CA GLU A 348 -37.27 -35.23 -8.32
C GLU A 348 -36.97 -34.43 -7.07
N PHE A 349 -37.33 -34.99 -5.92
CA PHE A 349 -36.86 -34.48 -4.65
C PHE A 349 -35.34 -34.37 -4.79
N THR A 350 -34.80 -33.17 -4.61
CA THR A 350 -33.37 -32.99 -4.77
C THR A 350 -32.74 -33.14 -3.40
N ALA A 351 -31.94 -34.19 -3.24
CA ALA A 351 -31.25 -34.37 -1.96
C ALA A 351 -30.46 -33.09 -1.62
N PRO A 352 -30.48 -32.64 -0.36
CA PRO A 352 -29.84 -31.39 0.05
C PRO A 352 -28.34 -31.40 -0.25
N GLU A 353 -27.71 -30.25 -0.45
CA GLU A 353 -26.25 -30.12 -0.41
C GLU A 353 -25.78 -29.89 1.02
N VAL A 354 -24.63 -30.47 1.38
CA VAL A 354 -24.01 -30.31 2.70
C VAL A 354 -22.50 -30.13 2.57
N LYS A 355 -21.94 -29.13 3.24
CA LYS A 355 -20.51 -28.81 3.20
C LYS A 355 -20.02 -28.37 4.58
N PHE A 356 -18.91 -28.95 5.03
CA PHE A 356 -18.20 -28.43 6.20
C PHE A 356 -17.60 -27.06 5.88
N ILE A 357 -17.91 -26.07 6.73
CA ILE A 357 -17.21 -24.79 6.81
C ILE A 357 -15.98 -24.96 7.71
N SER A 358 -16.16 -25.65 8.85
CA SER A 358 -15.11 -26.01 9.80
C SER A 358 -15.48 -27.34 10.49
N PRO A 359 -14.53 -28.21 10.85
CA PRO A 359 -13.10 -28.12 10.55
C PRO A 359 -12.77 -28.44 9.08
N SER A 360 -11.60 -28.02 8.61
CA SER A 360 -11.08 -28.36 7.28
C SER A 360 -10.65 -29.83 7.21
N HIS A 361 -10.60 -30.39 6.00
CA HIS A 361 -10.10 -31.75 5.81
C HIS A 361 -8.61 -31.82 6.14
N GLY A 362 -8.24 -32.71 7.06
CA GLY A 362 -6.88 -32.89 7.54
C GLY A 362 -6.52 -32.09 8.79
N ALA A 363 -7.44 -31.27 9.33
CA ALA A 363 -7.20 -30.53 10.56
C ALA A 363 -6.87 -31.47 11.73
N SER A 364 -5.88 -31.08 12.54
CA SER A 364 -5.52 -31.77 13.78
C SER A 364 -6.11 -31.01 14.97
N PHE A 365 -6.59 -31.75 15.97
CA PHE A 365 -7.08 -31.23 17.25
C PHE A 365 -6.54 -32.11 18.38
N TYR A 366 -6.34 -31.52 19.55
CA TYR A 366 -6.00 -32.29 20.73
C TYR A 366 -7.24 -32.90 21.39
N ASP A 367 -7.07 -34.00 22.13
CA ASP A 367 -8.19 -34.71 22.77
C ASP A 367 -8.85 -33.96 23.95
N THR A 368 -8.21 -32.87 24.39
CA THR A 368 -8.73 -31.91 25.38
C THR A 368 -9.48 -30.74 24.75
N GLU A 369 -9.32 -30.51 23.44
CA GLU A 369 -9.92 -29.39 22.73
C GLU A 369 -11.36 -29.69 22.31
N SER A 370 -12.18 -28.63 22.34
CA SER A 370 -13.51 -28.68 21.76
C SER A 370 -13.43 -28.42 20.27
N VAL A 371 -13.77 -29.40 19.44
CA VAL A 371 -13.79 -29.23 17.98
C VAL A 371 -15.04 -28.42 17.60
N ALA A 372 -14.84 -27.16 17.20
CA ALA A 372 -15.92 -26.32 16.70
C ALA A 372 -16.30 -26.76 15.27
N ILE A 373 -17.48 -27.36 15.14
CA ILE A 373 -17.99 -27.86 13.86
C ILE A 373 -19.01 -26.87 13.33
N SER A 374 -18.80 -26.41 12.10
CA SER A 374 -19.74 -25.56 11.37
C SER A 374 -20.00 -26.14 9.99
N VAL A 375 -21.26 -26.31 9.64
CA VAL A 375 -21.72 -26.96 8.41
C VAL A 375 -22.72 -26.05 7.73
N ASN A 376 -22.50 -25.81 6.44
CA ASN A 376 -23.49 -25.19 5.56
C ASN A 376 -24.30 -26.29 4.88
N THR A 377 -25.61 -26.12 4.83
CA THR A 377 -26.54 -26.96 4.10
C THR A 377 -27.45 -26.09 3.27
N THR A 378 -27.62 -26.44 2.01
CA THR A 378 -28.51 -25.75 1.09
C THR A 378 -29.35 -26.80 0.39
N ASP A 379 -30.62 -26.52 0.19
CA ASP A 379 -31.55 -27.42 -0.44
C ASP A 379 -32.26 -26.65 -1.54
N VAL A 380 -32.36 -27.22 -2.74
CA VAL A 380 -32.80 -26.46 -3.93
C VAL A 380 -34.33 -26.30 -3.94
N ASP A 381 -35.06 -27.23 -3.31
CA ASP A 381 -36.50 -27.24 -3.11
C ASP A 381 -36.95 -26.60 -1.77
N ASP A 382 -36.00 -26.14 -0.94
CA ASP A 382 -36.21 -25.43 0.33
C ASP A 382 -37.01 -26.27 1.37
N ASP A 383 -36.91 -27.61 1.32
CA ASP A 383 -37.64 -28.56 2.19
C ASP A 383 -36.74 -29.33 3.18
N LEU A 384 -35.50 -28.85 3.38
CA LEU A 384 -34.53 -29.39 4.33
C LEU A 384 -35.14 -29.62 5.73
N ALA A 385 -35.18 -30.88 6.19
CA ALA A 385 -35.84 -31.23 7.45
C ALA A 385 -34.85 -31.39 8.61
N THR A 386 -33.75 -32.12 8.43
CA THR A 386 -32.81 -32.44 9.52
C THR A 386 -31.35 -32.41 9.08
N LEU A 387 -30.48 -32.03 10.00
CA LEU A 387 -29.03 -32.21 9.87
C LEU A 387 -28.51 -33.04 11.04
N VAL A 388 -27.79 -34.12 10.74
CA VAL A 388 -27.15 -34.98 11.72
C VAL A 388 -25.65 -35.01 11.48
N ILE A 389 -24.85 -34.70 12.50
CA ILE A 389 -23.40 -34.79 12.44
C ILE A 389 -22.96 -35.99 13.28
N LYS A 390 -22.02 -36.78 12.74
CA LYS A 390 -21.47 -37.97 13.37
C LYS A 390 -19.94 -37.92 13.40
N ALA A 391 -19.32 -38.39 14.46
CA ALA A 391 -17.90 -38.70 14.54
C ALA A 391 -17.72 -40.23 14.59
N ASN A 392 -16.95 -40.82 13.67
CA ASN A 392 -16.72 -42.27 13.61
C ASN A 392 -18.01 -43.11 13.69
N ASN A 393 -19.06 -42.68 12.96
CA ASN A 393 -20.41 -43.25 12.93
C ASN A 393 -21.28 -43.08 14.19
N LYS A 394 -20.80 -42.42 15.25
CA LYS A 394 -21.61 -42.04 16.41
C LYS A 394 -22.17 -40.64 16.26
N GLN A 395 -23.47 -40.45 16.47
CA GLN A 395 -24.10 -39.13 16.40
C GLN A 395 -23.58 -38.21 17.52
N ILE A 396 -23.18 -37.00 17.13
CA ILE A 396 -22.65 -35.97 18.03
C ILE A 396 -23.64 -34.80 18.14
N CYS A 397 -24.22 -34.36 17.01
CA CYS A 397 -25.17 -33.25 16.96
C CYS A 397 -26.35 -33.59 16.04
N SER A 398 -27.51 -33.00 16.31
CA SER A 398 -28.69 -33.08 15.45
C SER A 398 -29.47 -31.78 15.54
N PHE A 399 -29.90 -31.27 14.40
CA PHE A 399 -30.62 -30.00 14.26
C PHE A 399 -31.93 -30.21 13.50
N ASP A 400 -32.95 -29.44 13.87
CA ASP A 400 -34.11 -29.15 13.04
C ASP A 400 -33.69 -28.07 12.04
N ALA A 401 -33.71 -28.42 10.76
CA ALA A 401 -33.06 -27.64 9.72
C ALA A 401 -34.03 -26.83 8.86
N ALA A 402 -35.32 -26.79 9.23
CA ALA A 402 -36.38 -26.18 8.43
C ALA A 402 -36.29 -24.65 8.26
N GLN A 403 -35.43 -23.95 9.00
CA GLN A 403 -35.39 -22.46 9.04
C GLN A 403 -33.96 -21.89 9.04
N SER A 404 -32.92 -22.71 8.92
CA SER A 404 -31.52 -22.26 8.92
C SER A 404 -30.72 -23.03 7.89
N GLN A 405 -29.66 -22.42 7.37
CA GLN A 405 -28.78 -23.02 6.37
C GLN A 405 -27.37 -23.25 6.91
N VAL A 406 -26.98 -22.57 7.99
CA VAL A 406 -25.69 -22.78 8.67
C VAL A 406 -25.95 -23.27 10.09
N PHE A 407 -25.23 -24.32 10.46
CA PHE A 407 -25.38 -24.99 11.75
C PHE A 407 -24.03 -25.17 12.41
N SER A 408 -23.96 -24.92 13.71
CA SER A 408 -22.74 -25.05 14.46
C SER A 408 -22.97 -25.84 15.74
N CYS A 409 -22.03 -26.72 16.08
CA CYS A 409 -21.94 -27.34 17.39
C CYS A 409 -20.49 -27.64 17.74
N ASP A 410 -20.22 -27.67 19.03
CA ASP A 410 -18.92 -28.08 19.54
C ASP A 410 -18.95 -29.56 19.90
N TRP A 411 -17.89 -30.27 19.53
CA TRP A 411 -17.73 -31.69 19.81
C TRP A 411 -16.43 -31.97 20.56
N GLN A 412 -16.57 -32.63 21.70
CA GLN A 412 -15.45 -33.12 22.50
C GLN A 412 -15.02 -34.52 22.03
N PRO A 413 -13.80 -34.70 21.52
CA PRO A 413 -13.26 -36.00 21.15
C PRO A 413 -13.23 -36.96 22.34
N THR A 414 -13.33 -38.26 22.07
CA THR A 414 -13.27 -39.30 23.13
C THR A 414 -12.28 -40.42 22.79
N GLN A 415 -11.56 -40.29 21.67
CA GLN A 415 -10.70 -41.30 21.07
C GLN A 415 -9.61 -40.61 20.26
N LEU A 416 -8.37 -41.08 20.38
CA LEU A 416 -7.21 -40.62 19.63
C LEU A 416 -7.14 -41.24 18.23
N GLY A 417 -6.41 -40.60 17.33
CA GLY A 417 -6.19 -40.95 15.94
C GLY A 417 -7.18 -40.30 14.96
N GLY A 418 -7.14 -40.74 13.71
CA GLY A 418 -7.99 -40.20 12.65
C GLY A 418 -9.48 -40.37 12.94
N VAL A 419 -10.21 -39.27 12.99
CA VAL A 419 -11.67 -39.23 13.14
C VAL A 419 -12.30 -38.75 11.84
N THR A 420 -13.26 -39.52 11.33
CA THR A 420 -14.10 -39.06 10.23
C THR A 420 -15.34 -38.38 10.79
N LEU A 421 -15.44 -37.06 10.60
CA LEU A 421 -16.67 -36.31 10.80
C LEU A 421 -17.54 -36.46 9.55
N LYS A 422 -18.80 -36.84 9.76
CA LYS A 422 -19.80 -37.07 8.72
C LYS A 422 -21.03 -36.23 9.01
N ALA A 423 -21.29 -35.23 8.18
CA ALA A 423 -22.53 -34.47 8.18
C ALA A 423 -23.53 -35.13 7.22
N ILE A 424 -24.78 -35.28 7.65
CA ILE A 424 -25.87 -35.91 6.90
C ILE A 424 -27.05 -34.94 6.95
N ALA A 425 -27.31 -34.25 5.85
CA ALA A 425 -28.52 -33.46 5.67
C ALA A 425 -29.62 -34.36 5.11
N THR A 426 -30.88 -34.16 5.52
CA THR A 426 -32.03 -34.95 5.05
C THR A 426 -33.24 -34.05 4.91
N ASP A 427 -33.89 -34.09 3.76
CA ASP A 427 -35.11 -33.34 3.44
C ASP A 427 -36.39 -33.98 4.03
N ALA A 428 -37.54 -33.36 3.76
CA ALA A 428 -38.84 -33.81 4.26
C ALA A 428 -39.29 -35.15 3.63
N GLU A 429 -38.75 -35.50 2.48
CA GLU A 429 -39.03 -36.70 1.69
C GLU A 429 -38.07 -37.85 1.96
N GLY A 430 -37.06 -37.59 2.80
CA GLY A 430 -36.13 -38.57 3.32
C GLY A 430 -34.94 -38.83 2.40
N LEU A 431 -34.69 -38.00 1.39
CA LEU A 431 -33.42 -38.04 0.66
C LEU A 431 -32.34 -37.34 1.48
N SER A 432 -31.09 -37.75 1.26
CA SER A 432 -29.98 -37.27 2.07
C SER A 432 -28.71 -37.13 1.27
N ALA A 433 -27.93 -36.10 1.60
CA ALA A 433 -26.55 -36.01 1.19
C ALA A 433 -25.62 -36.06 2.38
N THR A 434 -24.38 -36.45 2.10
CA THR A 434 -23.36 -36.59 3.11
C THR A 434 -22.07 -35.92 2.69
N SER A 435 -21.51 -35.13 3.59
CA SER A 435 -20.15 -34.63 3.49
C SER A 435 -19.32 -35.26 4.59
N ASN A 436 -18.05 -35.53 4.29
CA ASN A 436 -17.11 -36.04 5.27
C ASN A 436 -15.83 -35.22 5.25
N VAL A 437 -15.34 -34.85 6.43
CA VAL A 437 -13.96 -34.41 6.63
C VAL A 437 -13.27 -35.42 7.54
N THR A 438 -11.99 -35.68 7.28
CA THR A 438 -11.17 -36.48 8.19
C THR A 438 -10.32 -35.49 8.96
N ILE A 439 -10.36 -35.57 10.28
CA ILE A 439 -9.52 -34.80 11.18
C ILE A 439 -8.63 -35.77 11.96
N GLN A 440 -7.50 -35.32 12.47
CA GLN A 440 -6.68 -36.11 13.38
C GLN A 440 -6.97 -35.64 14.81
N ILE A 441 -7.30 -36.58 15.69
CA ILE A 441 -7.33 -36.30 17.12
C ILE A 441 -6.02 -36.80 17.69
N GLU A 442 -5.15 -35.89 18.04
CA GLU A 442 -3.86 -36.22 18.61
C GLU A 442 -4.03 -36.26 20.13
N GLU A 443 -3.25 -37.12 20.80
CA GLU A 443 -3.14 -36.97 22.25
C GLU A 443 -2.56 -35.57 22.44
N GLU A 444 -3.10 -34.79 23.39
CA GLU A 444 -2.34 -33.65 23.86
C GLU A 444 -1.06 -34.21 24.47
N ILE A 445 -0.05 -34.39 23.63
CA ILE A 445 1.32 -34.47 24.08
C ILE A 445 1.54 -33.05 24.57
N ILE A 446 1.34 -32.84 25.87
CA ILE A 446 1.98 -31.75 26.56
C ILE A 446 3.46 -32.03 26.33
N ASP A 447 3.98 -31.53 25.21
CA ASP A 447 5.40 -31.60 24.93
C ASP A 447 6.03 -31.03 26.19
N PRO A 448 6.95 -31.78 26.85
CA PRO A 448 7.60 -31.27 28.03
C PRO A 448 8.09 -29.87 27.65
N PRO A 449 7.58 -28.83 28.33
CA PRO A 449 7.83 -27.47 27.89
C PRO A 449 9.32 -27.30 27.76
N VAL A 450 9.75 -26.69 26.65
CA VAL A 450 11.14 -26.46 26.31
C VAL A 450 11.90 -26.18 27.61
N THR A 451 12.76 -27.12 28.05
CA THR A 451 13.61 -26.87 29.21
C THR A 451 14.32 -25.56 28.91
N PRO A 452 14.07 -24.50 29.70
CA PRO A 452 14.46 -23.18 29.25
C PRO A 452 15.99 -23.09 29.15
N PRO A 453 16.53 -22.29 28.22
CA PRO A 453 17.97 -22.15 28.08
C PRO A 453 18.53 -21.50 29.35
N GLY A 454 19.14 -22.31 30.20
CA GLY A 454 19.64 -21.90 31.51
C GLY A 454 19.06 -22.81 32.59
N GLY A 455 19.88 -23.68 33.17
CA GLY A 455 19.46 -24.67 34.18
C GLY A 455 18.88 -24.10 35.49
N LEU A 456 18.52 -22.82 35.55
CA LEU A 456 17.96 -22.14 36.74
C LEU A 456 16.52 -22.58 37.04
N CYS A 457 15.75 -22.95 36.02
CA CYS A 457 14.35 -23.38 36.16
C CYS A 457 14.12 -24.87 35.95
N ALA A 458 15.18 -25.65 35.72
CA ALA A 458 15.07 -27.06 35.37
C ALA A 458 14.36 -27.91 36.44
N ASP A 459 14.36 -27.45 37.70
CA ASP A 459 13.75 -28.13 38.85
C ASP A 459 12.28 -27.72 39.11
N PHE A 460 11.72 -26.80 38.32
CA PHE A 460 10.34 -26.32 38.50
C PHE A 460 9.38 -26.95 37.47
N ASN A 461 8.16 -27.21 37.94
CA ASN A 461 7.02 -27.54 37.07
C ASN A 461 6.80 -26.43 36.04
N VAL A 462 6.55 -26.77 34.78
CA VAL A 462 6.25 -25.79 33.73
C VAL A 462 4.82 -25.99 33.24
N TYR A 463 4.05 -24.90 33.26
CA TYR A 463 2.63 -24.87 32.94
C TYR A 463 2.39 -25.46 31.53
N PRO A 464 1.35 -26.31 31.34
CA PRO A 464 0.23 -26.58 32.24
C PRO A 464 0.44 -27.70 33.27
N ASP A 465 1.65 -28.23 33.46
CA ASP A 465 1.92 -29.28 34.47
C ASP A 465 1.89 -28.71 35.91
N TRP A 466 0.71 -28.64 36.49
CA TRP A 466 0.46 -28.06 37.80
C TRP A 466 1.15 -28.80 38.96
N THR A 467 1.79 -28.05 39.86
CA THR A 467 2.46 -28.59 41.07
C THR A 467 1.54 -29.42 41.98
N ARG A 468 0.22 -29.19 41.92
CA ARG A 468 -0.82 -29.92 42.67
C ARG A 468 -1.87 -30.57 41.77
N GLY A 469 -1.51 -30.96 40.55
CA GLY A 469 -2.38 -31.68 39.61
C GLY A 469 -3.24 -30.75 38.75
N ASP A 470 -4.02 -29.86 39.35
CA ASP A 470 -4.87 -28.89 38.63
C ASP A 470 -4.76 -27.45 39.18
N HIS A 471 -3.82 -27.19 40.09
CA HIS A 471 -3.62 -25.90 40.74
C HIS A 471 -2.22 -25.75 41.34
N ALA A 472 -1.90 -24.55 41.82
CA ALA A 472 -0.76 -24.26 42.67
C ALA A 472 -1.23 -23.70 44.03
N THR A 473 -0.49 -23.95 45.10
CA THR A 473 -0.73 -23.39 46.43
C THR A 473 0.36 -22.41 46.84
N GLY A 474 0.10 -21.57 47.84
CA GLY A 474 1.04 -20.53 48.27
C GLY A 474 2.46 -21.08 48.54
N GLY A 475 3.44 -20.56 47.80
CA GLY A 475 4.85 -20.96 47.81
C GLY A 475 5.26 -21.98 46.74
N ASP A 476 4.31 -22.59 46.02
CA ASP A 476 4.62 -23.44 44.87
C ASP A 476 5.18 -22.58 43.72
N ILE A 477 6.20 -23.07 43.01
CA ILE A 477 6.83 -22.35 41.89
C ILE A 477 6.50 -23.07 40.59
N MET A 478 6.06 -22.30 39.59
CA MET A 478 5.78 -22.78 38.26
C MET A 478 6.37 -21.88 37.20
N VAL A 479 6.85 -22.47 36.12
CA VAL A 479 7.41 -21.76 34.98
C VAL A 479 6.34 -21.60 33.91
N HIS A 480 6.30 -20.43 33.28
CA HIS A 480 5.46 -20.11 32.14
C HIS A 480 6.17 -19.05 31.30
N ASN A 481 6.27 -19.25 29.99
CA ASN A 481 6.96 -18.36 29.05
C ASN A 481 8.39 -17.97 29.50
N ASN A 482 9.21 -18.98 29.84
CA ASN A 482 10.61 -18.80 30.28
C ASN A 482 10.78 -17.97 31.58
N ILE A 483 9.70 -17.81 32.35
CA ILE A 483 9.68 -17.10 33.63
C ILE A 483 9.12 -18.01 34.72
N ALA A 484 9.82 -18.13 35.84
CA ALA A 484 9.32 -18.78 37.04
C ALA A 484 8.49 -17.80 37.88
N TYR A 485 7.33 -18.25 38.32
CA TYR A 485 6.40 -17.55 39.20
C TYR A 485 6.16 -18.37 40.46
N SER A 486 6.15 -17.71 41.61
CA SER A 486 5.71 -18.29 42.87
C SER A 486 4.22 -17.97 43.08
N ALA A 487 3.39 -18.98 43.32
CA ALA A 487 2.01 -18.78 43.75
C ALA A 487 2.01 -18.07 45.12
N VAL A 488 1.26 -16.98 45.24
CA VAL A 488 1.12 -16.20 46.48
C VAL A 488 0.13 -16.87 47.43
N TYR A 489 -0.95 -17.44 46.87
CA TYR A 489 -1.97 -18.22 47.54
C TYR A 489 -2.49 -19.31 46.59
N TRP A 490 -3.56 -20.03 46.95
CA TRP A 490 -4.16 -21.03 46.05
C TRP A 490 -4.61 -20.39 44.73
N THR A 491 -4.20 -20.96 43.60
CA THR A 491 -4.56 -20.44 42.28
C THR A 491 -4.65 -21.52 41.22
N GLN A 492 -5.53 -21.29 40.25
CA GLN A 492 -5.72 -22.07 39.02
C GLN A 492 -5.55 -21.21 37.77
N THR A 493 -5.05 -19.99 37.92
CA THR A 493 -4.82 -19.07 36.80
C THR A 493 -3.42 -19.24 36.26
N VAL A 494 -3.23 -19.03 34.96
CA VAL A 494 -1.94 -19.25 34.28
C VAL A 494 -0.80 -18.52 35.02
N PRO A 495 0.37 -19.14 35.25
CA PRO A 495 1.45 -18.48 36.00
C PRO A 495 1.84 -17.13 35.40
N GLY A 496 1.79 -16.10 36.24
CA GLY A 496 2.05 -14.71 35.85
C GLY A 496 0.86 -13.96 35.25
N SER A 497 -0.32 -14.57 35.12
CA SER A 497 -1.49 -13.92 34.50
C SER A 497 -2.19 -12.91 35.41
N ASP A 498 -1.99 -12.99 36.73
CA ASP A 498 -2.65 -12.12 37.70
C ASP A 498 -1.89 -12.03 39.04
N ALA A 499 -2.48 -11.30 39.99
CA ALA A 499 -1.89 -11.04 41.32
C ALA A 499 -1.81 -12.28 42.24
N SER A 500 -2.34 -13.44 41.85
CA SER A 500 -2.12 -14.70 42.57
C SER A 500 -0.72 -15.26 42.37
N TRP A 501 0.05 -14.69 41.43
CA TRP A 501 1.43 -15.03 41.15
C TRP A 501 2.37 -13.87 41.47
N ALA A 502 3.52 -14.19 42.05
CA ALA A 502 4.64 -13.29 42.19
C ALA A 502 5.78 -13.76 41.28
N LEU A 503 6.40 -12.84 40.55
CA LEU A 503 7.60 -13.14 39.78
C LEU A 503 8.68 -13.73 40.70
N HIS A 504 9.21 -14.90 40.33
CA HIS A 504 10.30 -15.55 41.07
C HIS A 504 11.65 -15.25 40.42
N LEU A 505 11.84 -15.62 39.15
CA LEU A 505 13.03 -15.32 38.34
C LEU A 505 12.77 -15.56 36.85
N ASN A 506 13.57 -14.96 35.97
CA ASN A 506 13.63 -15.33 34.56
C ASN A 506 14.58 -16.53 34.40
N CYS A 507 14.15 -17.56 33.67
CA CYS A 507 14.83 -18.85 33.63
C CYS A 507 16.18 -18.83 32.89
N ASP A 508 16.39 -17.83 32.03
CA ASP A 508 17.64 -17.53 31.35
C ASP A 508 18.66 -16.74 32.20
N GLY A 509 18.27 -16.32 33.39
CA GLY A 509 19.12 -15.54 34.30
C GLY A 509 19.13 -14.04 34.04
N THR A 510 18.28 -13.53 33.15
CA THR A 510 18.00 -12.09 33.05
C THR A 510 17.38 -11.56 34.35
N GLU A 511 17.51 -10.24 34.59
CA GLU A 511 17.06 -9.66 35.86
C GLU A 511 15.53 -9.77 35.99
N PRO A 512 15.01 -10.14 37.19
CA PRO A 512 13.57 -10.21 37.40
C PRO A 512 12.91 -8.85 37.12
N GLY A 513 11.90 -8.85 36.23
CA GLY A 513 11.14 -7.66 35.84
C GLY A 513 11.63 -7.02 34.55
N THR A 514 12.63 -7.59 33.90
CA THR A 514 13.02 -7.27 32.52
C THR A 514 12.52 -8.35 31.56
N ALA A 515 12.52 -8.04 30.26
CA ALA A 515 12.23 -8.99 29.21
C ALA A 515 13.17 -10.21 29.30
N PRO A 516 12.65 -11.46 29.25
CA PRO A 516 13.46 -12.64 29.02
C PRO A 516 14.17 -12.57 27.67
N LEU A 517 15.29 -13.29 27.53
CA LEU A 517 16.04 -13.41 26.29
C LEU A 517 15.14 -13.87 25.13
N LEU A 518 14.35 -14.93 25.36
CA LEU A 518 13.36 -15.45 24.41
C LEU A 518 11.99 -14.81 24.64
N SER A 519 11.86 -13.58 24.17
CA SER A 519 10.61 -12.81 24.19
C SER A 519 10.45 -12.04 22.88
N LEU A 520 9.21 -11.64 22.57
CA LEU A 520 8.90 -10.87 21.38
C LEU A 520 9.77 -9.59 21.33
N PRO A 521 10.62 -9.41 20.30
CA PRO A 521 11.44 -8.23 20.19
C PRO A 521 10.60 -6.96 20.01
N ASN A 522 11.02 -5.92 20.72
CA ASN A 522 10.49 -4.57 20.57
C ASN A 522 11.66 -3.58 20.48
N PRO A 523 12.46 -3.64 19.41
CA PRO A 523 13.68 -2.87 19.30
C PRO A 523 13.37 -1.37 19.19
N MET A 524 14.23 -0.56 19.80
CA MET A 524 14.10 0.91 19.80
C MET A 524 14.45 1.52 18.43
N ASP A 525 15.36 0.88 17.70
CA ASP A 525 15.83 1.23 16.37
C ASP A 525 15.60 0.07 15.40
N PRO A 526 15.34 0.33 14.10
CA PRO A 526 15.17 -0.73 13.12
C PRO A 526 16.49 -1.42 12.78
N VAL A 527 16.40 -2.68 12.33
CA VAL A 527 17.56 -3.42 11.83
C VAL A 527 18.16 -2.69 10.61
N ARG A 528 19.48 -2.53 10.61
CA ARG A 528 20.21 -1.93 9.49
C ARG A 528 20.16 -2.85 8.27
N LEU A 529 19.66 -2.32 7.15
CA LEU A 529 19.46 -3.09 5.90
C LEU A 529 20.65 -3.00 4.93
N GLU A 530 21.83 -2.67 5.45
CA GLU A 530 23.07 -2.60 4.69
C GLU A 530 23.69 -3.99 4.59
N VAL A 531 23.84 -4.48 3.35
CA VAL A 531 24.50 -5.76 3.05
C VAL A 531 25.58 -5.49 2.01
N ALA A 532 26.82 -5.88 2.31
CA ALA A 532 27.94 -5.63 1.41
C ALA A 532 27.69 -6.28 0.02
N GLY A 533 27.90 -5.49 -1.04
CA GLY A 533 27.62 -5.90 -2.43
C GLY A 533 26.20 -5.60 -2.91
N TRP A 534 25.30 -5.12 -2.03
CA TRP A 534 23.93 -4.73 -2.38
C TRP A 534 23.76 -3.20 -2.34
N PRO A 535 22.87 -2.63 -3.18
CA PRO A 535 22.62 -1.19 -3.20
C PRO A 535 21.86 -0.72 -1.97
N ASN A 536 21.84 0.59 -1.72
CA ASN A 536 21.06 1.21 -0.65
C ASN A 536 19.56 1.36 -0.95
N THR A 537 19.05 0.59 -1.91
CA THR A 537 17.63 0.60 -2.33
C THR A 537 17.11 -0.83 -2.34
N LEU A 538 15.82 -1.02 -2.06
CA LEU A 538 15.20 -2.36 -2.10
C LEU A 538 15.40 -2.96 -3.49
N VAL A 539 16.02 -4.14 -3.55
CA VAL A 539 16.17 -4.87 -4.81
C VAL A 539 14.94 -5.74 -5.03
N VAL A 540 14.32 -5.63 -6.20
CA VAL A 540 13.27 -6.55 -6.63
C VAL A 540 13.65 -7.10 -8.00
N ALA A 541 13.71 -8.42 -8.13
CA ALA A 541 14.18 -9.08 -9.33
C ALA A 541 13.50 -10.42 -9.62
N SER A 542 13.38 -10.75 -10.90
CA SER A 542 13.13 -12.09 -11.44
C SER A 542 14.40 -12.65 -12.11
N PRO A 543 14.45 -13.93 -12.52
CA PRO A 543 15.64 -14.56 -13.09
C PRO A 543 16.27 -13.84 -14.30
N SER A 544 15.46 -13.11 -15.10
CA SER A 544 15.93 -12.36 -16.27
C SER A 544 16.31 -10.90 -15.99
N THR A 545 16.02 -10.37 -14.80
CA THR A 545 16.29 -8.96 -14.45
C THR A 545 17.56 -8.81 -13.62
N ALA A 546 18.13 -7.61 -13.59
CA ALA A 546 19.39 -7.35 -12.90
C ALA A 546 19.23 -7.39 -11.36
N ALA A 547 20.04 -8.21 -10.70
CA ALA A 547 20.26 -8.22 -9.26
C ALA A 547 21.75 -8.48 -8.96
N PRO A 548 22.25 -8.11 -7.77
CA PRO A 548 23.55 -8.59 -7.30
C PRO A 548 23.65 -10.12 -7.38
N ILE A 549 24.81 -10.63 -7.81
CA ILE A 549 25.01 -12.06 -8.07
C ILE A 549 24.93 -12.82 -6.74
N SER A 550 24.01 -13.77 -6.65
CA SER A 550 23.86 -14.70 -5.53
C SER A 550 24.01 -16.16 -5.98
N LEU A 551 24.67 -16.96 -5.14
CA LEU A 551 24.81 -18.41 -5.34
C LEU A 551 24.06 -19.16 -4.24
N ARG A 552 23.09 -20.00 -4.61
CA ARG A 552 22.41 -20.89 -3.67
C ARG A 552 23.10 -22.25 -3.62
N ILE A 553 23.51 -22.67 -2.43
CA ILE A 553 24.18 -23.94 -2.18
C ILE A 553 23.24 -24.84 -1.35
N GLU A 554 22.81 -25.94 -1.94
CA GLU A 554 22.08 -26.99 -1.24
C GLU A 554 23.05 -27.87 -0.45
N THR A 555 22.84 -27.94 0.86
CA THR A 555 23.70 -28.71 1.78
C THR A 555 23.04 -30.02 2.20
N SER A 556 23.69 -30.79 3.08
CA SER A 556 23.11 -32.04 3.59
C SER A 556 21.74 -31.79 4.23
N ASN A 557 20.79 -32.67 3.96
CA ASN A 557 19.45 -32.66 4.55
C ASN A 557 19.38 -33.58 5.78
N SER A 558 18.26 -33.53 6.49
CA SER A 558 17.94 -34.35 7.66
C SER A 558 18.09 -35.86 7.46
N ALA A 559 17.85 -36.39 6.25
CA ALA A 559 17.99 -37.81 5.95
C ALA A 559 19.46 -38.26 5.77
N ASP A 560 20.35 -37.31 5.52
CA ASP A 560 21.75 -37.58 5.17
C ASP A 560 22.73 -37.27 6.31
N ILE A 561 22.32 -36.48 7.32
CA ILE A 561 23.24 -35.95 8.34
C ILE A 561 23.82 -36.99 9.30
N THR A 562 23.19 -38.17 9.41
CA THR A 562 23.69 -39.29 10.22
C THR A 562 24.66 -40.21 9.47
N ASP A 563 24.74 -40.12 8.14
CA ASP A 563 25.68 -40.88 7.32
C ASP A 563 26.94 -40.04 7.06
N VAL A 564 28.04 -40.42 7.71
CA VAL A 564 29.33 -39.72 7.61
C VAL A 564 29.81 -39.58 6.16
N ASN A 565 29.55 -40.55 5.28
CA ASN A 565 30.00 -40.47 3.89
C ASN A 565 29.18 -39.45 3.11
N LYS A 566 27.86 -39.40 3.34
CA LYS A 566 27.00 -38.40 2.70
C LYS A 566 27.26 -37.00 3.26
N LEU A 567 27.47 -36.88 4.57
CA LEU A 567 27.88 -35.64 5.21
C LEU A 567 29.22 -35.15 4.66
N THR A 568 30.20 -36.04 4.49
CA THR A 568 31.49 -35.73 3.85
C THR A 568 31.27 -35.21 2.42
N ALA A 569 30.43 -35.88 1.63
CA ALA A 569 30.10 -35.44 0.28
C ALA A 569 29.42 -34.05 0.26
N GLY A 570 28.57 -33.75 1.24
CA GLY A 570 27.98 -32.43 1.44
C GLY A 570 29.04 -31.36 1.69
N PHE A 571 29.99 -31.61 2.61
CA PHE A 571 31.11 -30.70 2.86
C PHE A 571 32.01 -30.52 1.63
N VAL A 572 32.31 -31.59 0.90
CA VAL A 572 33.06 -31.49 -0.38
C VAL A 572 32.34 -30.56 -1.35
N SER A 573 31.02 -30.73 -1.51
CA SER A 573 30.20 -29.92 -2.43
C SER A 573 30.26 -28.43 -2.10
N ILE A 574 30.07 -28.04 -0.83
CA ILE A 574 30.14 -26.63 -0.46
C ILE A 574 31.58 -26.09 -0.56
N MET A 575 32.61 -26.87 -0.23
CA MET A 575 34.00 -26.42 -0.36
C MET A 575 34.38 -26.15 -1.82
N GLU A 576 33.99 -27.03 -2.75
CA GLU A 576 34.24 -26.87 -4.17
C GLU A 576 33.48 -25.67 -4.75
N GLN A 577 32.21 -25.50 -4.37
CA GLN A 577 31.41 -24.36 -4.80
C GLN A 577 31.97 -23.04 -4.24
N ALA A 578 32.22 -22.96 -2.91
CA ALA A 578 32.77 -21.79 -2.23
C ALA A 578 34.12 -21.35 -2.80
N ALA A 579 35.01 -22.29 -3.13
CA ALA A 579 36.32 -21.99 -3.71
C ALA A 579 36.26 -21.45 -5.15
N GLN A 580 35.14 -21.61 -5.85
CA GLN A 580 34.94 -21.17 -7.23
C GLN A 580 34.00 -19.95 -7.34
N VAL A 581 33.62 -19.34 -6.22
CA VAL A 581 32.65 -18.24 -6.20
C VAL A 581 33.23 -16.94 -6.77
N GLU A 582 32.62 -16.46 -7.85
CA GLU A 582 32.66 -15.05 -8.28
C GLU A 582 31.44 -14.25 -7.77
N ALA A 583 30.49 -14.91 -7.09
CA ALA A 583 29.26 -14.29 -6.56
C ALA A 583 29.53 -13.37 -5.37
N ALA A 584 28.73 -12.31 -5.26
CA ALA A 584 28.80 -11.37 -4.14
C ALA A 584 28.15 -11.93 -2.87
N SER A 585 27.15 -12.81 -3.02
CA SER A 585 26.43 -13.41 -1.89
C SER A 585 26.21 -14.92 -2.03
N ILE A 586 26.23 -15.65 -0.92
CA ILE A 586 25.97 -17.10 -0.84
C ILE A 586 24.73 -17.36 0.03
N ILE A 587 23.82 -18.20 -0.45
CA ILE A 587 22.62 -18.63 0.29
C ILE A 587 22.77 -20.11 0.61
N ILE A 588 22.90 -20.44 1.89
CA ILE A 588 23.01 -21.81 2.37
C ILE A 588 21.61 -22.37 2.60
N SER A 589 21.27 -23.44 1.90
CA SER A 589 19.95 -24.06 1.96
C SER A 589 20.01 -25.48 2.52
N SER A 590 19.07 -25.79 3.42
CA SER A 590 18.89 -27.11 4.04
C SER A 590 17.50 -27.22 4.65
N ASP A 591 16.90 -28.41 4.64
CA ASP A 591 15.68 -28.71 5.40
C ASP A 591 15.95 -28.90 6.90
N LEU A 592 17.22 -28.91 7.33
CA LEU A 592 17.62 -29.18 8.71
C LEU A 592 17.19 -28.09 9.67
N LEU A 593 17.30 -26.82 9.28
CA LEU A 593 16.89 -25.72 10.16
C LEU A 593 15.38 -25.76 10.38
N ASP A 594 14.62 -25.84 9.29
CA ASP A 594 13.16 -25.96 9.34
C ASP A 594 12.73 -27.19 10.16
N LYS A 595 13.34 -28.37 9.95
CA LYS A 595 13.02 -29.57 10.75
C LYS A 595 13.47 -29.49 12.21
N ALA A 596 14.60 -28.85 12.49
CA ALA A 596 15.08 -28.68 13.86
C ALA A 596 14.23 -27.70 14.67
N THR A 597 13.50 -26.79 14.03
CA THR A 597 12.47 -25.99 14.71
C THR A 597 11.26 -26.83 15.15
N GLN A 598 10.96 -27.92 14.43
CA GLN A 598 9.83 -28.82 14.70
C GLN A 598 10.19 -30.03 15.57
N ASP A 599 11.47 -30.42 15.60
CA ASP A 599 11.96 -31.62 16.30
C ASP A 599 13.22 -31.32 17.13
N ASN A 600 13.02 -31.13 18.44
CA ASN A 600 14.11 -30.94 19.41
C ASN A 600 15.09 -32.14 19.48
N ALA A 601 14.69 -33.34 19.06
CA ALA A 601 15.58 -34.51 19.03
C ALA A 601 16.64 -34.39 17.92
N LEU A 602 16.32 -33.73 16.81
CA LEU A 602 17.30 -33.47 15.74
C LEU A 602 18.36 -32.48 16.20
N ALA A 603 17.96 -31.43 16.91
CA ALA A 603 18.86 -30.42 17.47
C ALA A 603 19.88 -31.00 18.47
N THR A 604 19.54 -32.12 19.12
CA THR A 604 20.38 -32.80 20.12
C THR A 604 21.08 -34.06 19.58
N SER A 605 20.87 -34.40 18.31
CA SER A 605 21.44 -35.60 17.68
C SER A 605 22.96 -35.47 17.47
N ALA A 606 23.68 -36.59 17.65
CA ALA A 606 25.12 -36.63 17.42
C ALA A 606 25.43 -36.67 15.92
N ILE A 607 26.19 -35.69 15.44
CA ILE A 607 26.56 -35.54 14.02
C ILE A 607 28.09 -35.57 13.92
N ALA A 608 28.65 -36.42 13.08
CA ALA A 608 30.10 -36.62 12.98
C ALA A 608 30.81 -35.51 12.16
N VAL A 609 30.57 -34.25 12.54
CA VAL A 609 31.02 -33.03 11.84
C VAL A 609 32.52 -33.04 11.60
N LYS A 610 33.31 -33.22 12.67
CA LYS A 610 34.78 -33.10 12.61
C LYS A 610 35.40 -34.13 11.66
N ASP A 611 34.99 -35.39 11.78
CA ASP A 611 35.52 -36.48 10.95
C ASP A 611 35.15 -36.27 9.48
N ALA A 612 33.89 -35.90 9.20
CA ALA A 612 33.43 -35.63 7.85
C ALA A 612 34.15 -34.42 7.21
N LEU A 613 34.35 -33.33 7.96
CA LEU A 613 35.02 -32.13 7.46
C LEU A 613 36.51 -32.38 7.17
N ILE A 614 37.21 -33.11 8.04
CA ILE A 614 38.61 -33.49 7.80
C ILE A 614 38.73 -34.36 6.54
N LYS A 615 37.84 -35.34 6.36
CA LYS A 615 37.80 -36.15 5.13
C LYS A 615 37.51 -35.31 3.88
N ALA A 616 36.62 -34.32 3.97
CA ALA A 616 36.32 -33.42 2.87
C ALA A 616 37.53 -32.55 2.48
N MET A 617 38.32 -32.10 3.45
CA MET A 617 39.60 -31.42 3.20
C MET A 617 40.62 -32.31 2.50
N ASP A 618 40.72 -33.59 2.91
CA ASP A 618 41.62 -34.55 2.27
C ASP A 618 41.23 -34.82 0.81
N ILE A 619 39.93 -34.84 0.51
CA ILE A 619 39.39 -35.06 -0.84
C ILE A 619 39.62 -33.82 -1.72
N THR A 620 39.26 -32.63 -1.24
CA THR A 620 39.31 -31.39 -2.03
C THR A 620 40.71 -30.77 -2.11
N GLY A 621 41.60 -31.09 -1.16
CA GLY A 621 42.92 -30.50 -1.05
C GLY A 621 42.93 -29.09 -0.42
N ASN A 622 41.77 -28.54 -0.06
CA ASN A 622 41.63 -27.27 0.63
C ASN A 622 42.21 -27.33 2.07
N ARG A 623 42.51 -26.15 2.65
CA ARG A 623 43.14 -26.01 3.97
C ARG A 623 42.30 -25.08 4.85
N ILE A 624 41.60 -25.66 5.80
CA ILE A 624 40.95 -24.99 6.93
C ILE A 624 41.79 -25.29 8.18
N ASP A 625 41.88 -24.37 9.13
CA ASP A 625 42.68 -24.56 10.34
C ASP A 625 42.12 -25.73 11.18
N LEU A 626 42.99 -26.68 11.54
CA LEU A 626 42.59 -27.85 12.32
C LEU A 626 42.17 -27.48 13.74
N ASP A 627 42.72 -26.42 14.32
CA ASP A 627 42.33 -25.94 15.66
C ASP A 627 40.91 -25.37 15.63
N GLU A 628 40.52 -24.69 14.55
CA GLU A 628 39.15 -24.20 14.34
C GLU A 628 38.16 -25.37 14.17
N ILE A 629 38.54 -26.42 13.41
CA ILE A 629 37.72 -27.64 13.28
C ILE A 629 37.59 -28.37 14.61
N ASN A 630 38.68 -28.45 15.39
CA ASN A 630 38.67 -29.10 16.69
C ASN A 630 37.81 -28.34 17.71
N ALA A 631 37.62 -27.03 17.54
CA ALA A 631 36.75 -26.21 18.38
C ALA A 631 35.25 -26.41 18.11
N LEU A 632 34.87 -26.93 16.94
CA LEU A 632 33.46 -27.25 16.61
C LEU A 632 32.89 -28.32 17.56
N SER A 633 31.57 -28.47 17.60
CA SER A 633 30.90 -29.60 18.26
C SER A 633 30.54 -30.70 17.24
N ASN A 634 30.16 -31.89 17.72
CA ASN A 634 29.70 -33.01 16.89
C ASN A 634 28.17 -33.17 17.02
N ASP A 635 27.47 -32.11 16.66
CA ASP A 635 26.02 -31.93 16.74
C ASP A 635 25.57 -30.94 15.66
N LEU A 636 24.30 -30.52 15.69
CA LEU A 636 23.74 -29.60 14.70
C LEU A 636 24.41 -28.22 14.73
N LYS A 637 24.80 -27.73 15.92
CA LYS A 637 25.54 -26.48 16.08
C LYS A 637 26.88 -26.57 15.37
N GLY A 638 27.63 -27.63 15.60
CA GLY A 638 28.92 -27.84 14.95
C GLY A 638 28.78 -27.99 13.44
N TRP A 639 27.72 -28.63 12.97
CA TRP A 639 27.42 -28.75 11.54
C TRP A 639 27.20 -27.38 10.89
N ALA A 640 26.39 -26.53 11.51
CA ALA A 640 26.10 -25.21 10.97
C ALA A 640 27.35 -24.30 11.04
N GLN A 641 28.08 -24.30 12.16
CA GLN A 641 29.34 -23.56 12.32
C GLN A 641 30.44 -24.05 11.36
N ALA A 642 30.46 -25.33 10.99
CA ALA A 642 31.36 -25.85 9.96
C ALA A 642 31.13 -25.17 8.60
N HIS A 643 29.86 -24.92 8.22
CA HIS A 643 29.56 -24.24 6.95
C HIS A 643 30.01 -22.77 6.98
N GLN A 644 29.80 -22.07 8.10
CA GLN A 644 30.30 -20.70 8.29
C GLN A 644 31.82 -20.66 8.19
N LEU A 645 32.51 -21.62 8.82
CA LEU A 645 33.96 -21.75 8.76
C LEU A 645 34.47 -21.98 7.33
N ILE A 646 33.79 -22.86 6.57
CA ILE A 646 34.13 -23.12 5.16
C ILE A 646 34.00 -21.83 4.33
N ILE A 647 32.89 -21.10 4.46
CA ILE A 647 32.66 -19.88 3.70
C ILE A 647 33.65 -18.78 4.10
N ALA A 648 33.84 -18.54 5.39
CA ALA A 648 34.79 -17.55 5.88
C ALA A 648 36.23 -17.84 5.43
N THR A 649 36.61 -19.11 5.29
CA THR A 649 37.95 -19.50 4.83
C THR A 649 38.11 -19.40 3.31
N LEU A 650 37.13 -19.89 2.54
CA LEU A 650 37.26 -20.07 1.10
C LEU A 650 36.69 -18.90 0.29
N ALA A 651 35.73 -18.15 0.85
CA ALA A 651 35.07 -17.00 0.23
C ALA A 651 34.94 -15.81 1.20
N PRO A 652 36.05 -15.31 1.81
CA PRO A 652 36.03 -14.26 2.85
C PRO A 652 35.51 -12.89 2.40
N GLN A 653 35.21 -12.71 1.12
CA GLN A 653 34.69 -11.45 0.55
C GLN A 653 33.21 -11.58 0.16
N ALA A 654 32.65 -12.78 0.17
CA ALA A 654 31.24 -13.01 -0.11
C ALA A 654 30.43 -12.79 1.17
N THR A 655 29.31 -12.10 1.07
CA THR A 655 28.30 -12.12 2.14
C THR A 655 27.55 -13.44 2.10
N TYR A 656 27.00 -13.90 3.22
CA TYR A 656 26.21 -15.13 3.21
C TYR A 656 25.07 -15.15 4.22
N GLY A 657 24.08 -15.97 3.93
CA GLY A 657 22.90 -16.15 4.77
C GLY A 657 22.36 -17.57 4.76
N TRP A 658 21.64 -17.92 5.83
CA TRP A 658 20.92 -19.18 5.95
C TRP A 658 19.50 -19.05 5.42
N SER A 659 19.05 -20.09 4.71
CA SER A 659 17.69 -20.20 4.23
C SER A 659 16.77 -20.77 5.32
N LEU A 660 15.60 -20.16 5.47
CA LEU A 660 14.47 -20.63 6.28
C LEU A 660 13.21 -20.62 5.41
N THR A 661 12.25 -21.48 5.73
CA THR A 661 10.97 -21.54 5.01
C THR A 661 9.89 -20.78 5.78
N ILE A 662 9.09 -19.98 5.07
CA ILE A 662 7.81 -19.48 5.58
C ILE A 662 6.85 -20.68 5.60
N GLY A 663 6.61 -21.20 6.79
CA GLY A 663 5.82 -22.42 7.03
C GLY A 663 4.31 -22.21 7.00
N ASP A 664 3.59 -23.25 7.43
CA ASP A 664 2.13 -23.30 7.34
C ASP A 664 1.42 -22.38 8.34
N PHE A 665 2.09 -21.96 9.43
CA PHE A 665 1.57 -20.96 10.38
C PHE A 665 1.08 -19.69 9.66
N ALA A 666 1.69 -19.33 8.52
CA ALA A 666 1.29 -18.15 7.76
C ALA A 666 -0.15 -18.24 7.23
N PHE A 667 -0.73 -19.45 7.10
CA PHE A 667 -2.11 -19.65 6.68
C PHE A 667 -3.13 -19.49 7.83
N ASP A 668 -2.67 -19.55 9.08
CA ASP A 668 -3.51 -19.49 10.27
C ASP A 668 -3.97 -18.06 10.57
N THR A 669 -4.98 -17.96 11.44
CA THR A 669 -5.49 -16.68 11.92
C THR A 669 -4.73 -16.29 13.17
N HIS A 670 -4.14 -15.10 13.17
CA HIS A 670 -3.43 -14.55 14.33
C HIS A 670 -4.11 -13.29 14.81
N SER A 671 -4.26 -13.16 16.13
CA SER A 671 -4.83 -11.97 16.76
C SER A 671 -3.96 -10.74 16.53
N GLY A 672 -2.63 -10.92 16.59
CA GLY A 672 -1.62 -9.89 16.40
C GLY A 672 -0.19 -10.44 16.50
N ARG A 673 0.77 -9.56 16.79
CA ARG A 673 2.22 -9.87 16.76
C ARG A 673 2.60 -11.00 17.70
N GLN A 674 2.09 -10.97 18.94
CA GLN A 674 2.41 -12.01 19.93
C GLN A 674 1.93 -13.40 19.50
N SER A 675 0.77 -13.50 18.83
CA SER A 675 0.25 -14.79 18.35
C SER A 675 1.14 -15.41 17.27
N VAL A 676 1.72 -14.59 16.36
CA VAL A 676 2.72 -15.08 15.38
C VAL A 676 4.02 -15.49 16.08
N TRP A 677 4.42 -14.77 17.13
CA TRP A 677 5.62 -15.09 17.89
C TRP A 677 5.51 -16.45 18.57
N ASP A 678 4.40 -16.67 19.28
CA ASP A 678 4.15 -17.89 20.05
C ASP A 678 3.98 -19.10 19.13
N GLU A 679 3.39 -18.94 17.94
CA GLU A 679 3.18 -20.03 17.00
C GLU A 679 4.44 -20.39 16.20
N ALA A 680 5.29 -19.42 15.84
CA ALA A 680 6.38 -19.67 14.88
C ALA A 680 7.71 -19.00 15.24
N SER A 681 7.72 -17.68 15.47
CA SER A 681 8.98 -16.93 15.53
C SER A 681 9.86 -17.34 16.70
N VAL A 682 9.28 -17.69 17.86
CA VAL A 682 10.03 -18.07 19.07
C VAL A 682 10.88 -19.31 18.86
N PHE A 683 10.38 -20.31 18.12
CA PHE A 683 11.08 -21.56 17.85
C PHE A 683 12.26 -21.35 16.91
N THR A 684 12.06 -20.55 15.86
CA THR A 684 13.13 -20.16 14.95
C THR A 684 14.18 -19.31 15.66
N ALA A 685 13.77 -18.32 16.45
CA ALA A 685 14.67 -17.48 17.23
C ALA A 685 15.53 -18.29 18.21
N ASP A 686 14.91 -19.22 18.95
CA ASP A 686 15.62 -20.12 19.87
C ASP A 686 16.65 -20.99 19.14
N LEU A 687 16.26 -21.60 18.01
CA LEU A 687 17.16 -22.41 17.20
C LEU A 687 18.36 -21.58 16.72
N LEU A 688 18.12 -20.42 16.10
CA LEU A 688 19.20 -19.56 15.59
C LEU A 688 20.15 -19.09 16.71
N ASN A 689 19.61 -18.77 17.89
CA ASN A 689 20.40 -18.44 19.07
C ASN A 689 21.28 -19.61 19.53
N LYS A 690 20.71 -20.82 19.65
CA LYS A 690 21.42 -22.04 20.07
C LYS A 690 22.54 -22.42 19.10
N LEU A 691 22.30 -22.25 17.80
CA LEU A 691 23.28 -22.51 16.75
C LEU A 691 24.35 -21.40 16.64
N GLU A 692 24.12 -20.25 17.25
CA GLU A 692 25.01 -19.08 17.27
C GLU A 692 25.34 -18.53 15.87
N LEU A 693 24.39 -18.63 14.94
CA LEU A 693 24.65 -18.29 13.54
C LEU A 693 24.81 -16.79 13.28
N TYR A 694 24.20 -15.98 14.13
CA TYR A 694 24.07 -14.53 13.97
C TYR A 694 24.60 -13.74 15.18
N LYS A 695 25.31 -14.38 16.11
CA LYS A 695 25.86 -13.70 17.30
C LYS A 695 26.80 -12.57 16.87
N ALA A 696 26.57 -11.36 17.39
CA ALA A 696 27.27 -10.15 16.98
C ALA A 696 28.80 -10.21 17.19
N ASP A 697 29.26 -10.95 18.19
CA ASP A 697 30.68 -11.14 18.53
C ASP A 697 31.34 -12.34 17.83
N ALA A 698 30.57 -13.15 17.09
CA ALA A 698 31.11 -14.27 16.33
C ALA A 698 31.86 -13.77 15.10
N ALA A 699 33.12 -14.19 14.95
CA ALA A 699 34.00 -13.76 13.86
C ALA A 699 33.45 -14.09 12.45
N ASN A 700 32.64 -15.14 12.35
CA ASN A 700 32.07 -15.66 11.11
C ASN A 700 30.54 -15.74 11.23
N LYS A 701 29.88 -14.67 11.69
CA LYS A 701 28.41 -14.61 11.68
C LYS A 701 27.90 -14.49 10.25
N ALA A 702 26.70 -14.99 9.99
CA ALA A 702 26.02 -14.75 8.71
C ALA A 702 25.55 -13.28 8.62
N ASP A 703 25.50 -12.75 7.40
CA ASP A 703 25.20 -11.34 7.10
C ASP A 703 23.71 -11.07 6.88
N PHE A 704 22.96 -12.09 6.47
CA PHE A 704 21.51 -11.98 6.26
C PHE A 704 20.78 -13.31 6.54
N VAL A 705 19.46 -13.24 6.67
CA VAL A 705 18.56 -14.41 6.69
C VAL A 705 17.80 -14.47 5.37
N ALA A 706 17.80 -15.61 4.68
CA ALA A 706 17.02 -15.80 3.45
C ALA A 706 15.71 -16.53 3.78
N PHE A 707 14.56 -15.95 3.47
CA PHE A 707 13.27 -16.60 3.62
C PHE A 707 12.72 -17.03 2.28
N THR A 708 12.22 -18.26 2.22
CA THR A 708 11.62 -18.84 1.02
C THR A 708 10.15 -19.16 1.26
N LYS A 709 9.36 -19.25 0.19
CA LYS A 709 7.98 -19.76 0.24
C LYS A 709 7.82 -20.87 -0.79
N SER A 710 7.29 -22.01 -0.34
CA SER A 710 7.07 -23.15 -1.23
C SER A 710 5.94 -22.89 -2.24
N ALA A 711 6.24 -23.04 -3.53
CA ALA A 711 5.24 -23.01 -4.61
C ALA A 711 4.25 -24.19 -4.55
N ALA A 712 4.53 -25.23 -3.75
CA ALA A 712 3.63 -26.37 -3.57
C ALA A 712 2.46 -26.05 -2.63
N THR A 713 2.61 -25.05 -1.77
CA THR A 713 1.54 -24.54 -0.90
C THR A 713 0.65 -23.55 -1.65
N GLN A 714 -0.55 -23.28 -1.14
CA GLN A 714 -1.45 -22.30 -1.74
C GLN A 714 -0.84 -20.88 -1.69
N ALA A 715 -1.33 -20.00 -2.57
CA ALA A 715 -0.99 -18.59 -2.52
C ALA A 715 -1.51 -17.98 -1.20
N LEU A 716 -0.69 -17.17 -0.53
CA LEU A 716 -1.11 -16.47 0.68
C LEU A 716 -2.03 -15.30 0.31
N SER A 717 -3.09 -15.11 1.08
CA SER A 717 -3.88 -13.88 1.07
C SER A 717 -3.08 -12.67 1.57
N SER A 718 -3.63 -11.46 1.45
CA SER A 718 -2.97 -10.25 1.99
C SER A 718 -2.77 -10.31 3.52
N GLU A 719 -3.70 -10.93 4.25
CA GLU A 719 -3.59 -11.13 5.70
C GLU A 719 -2.54 -12.19 6.03
N GLN A 720 -2.52 -13.29 5.29
CA GLN A 720 -1.52 -14.35 5.47
C GLN A 720 -0.10 -13.88 5.12
N TRP A 721 0.06 -12.99 4.12
CA TRP A 721 1.33 -12.31 3.88
C TRP A 721 1.71 -11.33 4.99
N HIS A 722 0.75 -10.72 5.68
CA HIS A 722 1.05 -9.93 6.87
C HIS A 722 1.64 -10.79 7.98
N ASN A 723 1.08 -11.98 8.23
CA ASN A 723 1.60 -12.94 9.20
C ASN A 723 3.01 -13.41 8.81
N ALA A 724 3.21 -13.74 7.53
CA ALA A 724 4.51 -14.14 7.01
C ALA A 724 5.59 -13.05 7.17
N LEU A 725 5.26 -11.80 6.85
CA LEU A 725 6.18 -10.67 7.01
C LEU A 725 6.40 -10.28 8.47
N GLU A 726 5.42 -10.51 9.34
CA GLU A 726 5.60 -10.36 10.79
C GLU A 726 6.57 -11.40 11.34
N TYR A 727 6.46 -12.67 10.92
CA TYR A 727 7.45 -13.71 11.25
C TYR A 727 8.87 -13.34 10.77
N VAL A 728 9.01 -12.90 9.52
CA VAL A 728 10.30 -12.44 8.99
C VAL A 728 10.86 -11.32 9.88
N LYS A 729 10.02 -10.33 10.22
CA LYS A 729 10.41 -9.21 11.07
C LYS A 729 10.85 -9.66 12.45
N GLN A 730 10.05 -10.49 13.12
CA GLN A 730 10.32 -10.93 14.49
C GLN A 730 11.59 -11.77 14.61
N VAL A 731 11.82 -12.69 13.67
CA VAL A 731 13.05 -13.48 13.64
C VAL A 731 14.25 -12.58 13.41
N THR A 732 14.16 -11.64 12.47
CA THR A 732 15.27 -10.73 12.14
C THR A 732 15.53 -9.64 13.16
N ASP A 733 14.50 -9.13 13.84
CA ASP A 733 14.64 -8.22 14.98
C ASP A 733 15.34 -8.96 16.15
N PHE A 734 15.04 -10.24 16.37
CA PHE A 734 15.68 -11.04 17.41
C PHE A 734 17.17 -11.30 17.13
N VAL A 735 17.53 -11.65 15.90
CA VAL A 735 18.94 -11.90 15.52
C VAL A 735 19.69 -10.65 15.07
N ASP A 736 19.04 -9.47 15.07
CA ASP A 736 19.58 -8.19 14.61
C ASP A 736 20.30 -8.29 13.25
N THR A 737 19.60 -8.82 12.25
CA THR A 737 20.18 -9.16 10.94
C THR A 737 19.16 -9.00 9.81
N PRO A 738 19.50 -8.37 8.66
CA PRO A 738 18.54 -8.11 7.58
C PRO A 738 18.06 -9.38 6.86
N ALA A 739 16.90 -9.29 6.20
CA ALA A 739 16.24 -10.38 5.48
C ALA A 739 16.30 -10.24 3.95
N MET A 740 16.41 -11.37 3.28
CA MET A 740 16.14 -11.52 1.84
C MET A 740 14.94 -12.43 1.66
N LEU A 741 13.97 -12.04 0.83
CA LEU A 741 12.96 -12.96 0.33
C LEU A 741 13.51 -13.60 -0.95
N ASN A 742 13.81 -14.90 -0.92
CA ASN A 742 14.46 -15.61 -2.01
C ASN A 742 13.58 -16.73 -2.56
N GLN A 743 13.64 -16.98 -3.87
CA GLN A 743 12.81 -17.98 -4.56
C GLN A 743 11.31 -17.84 -4.26
N ILE A 744 10.82 -16.61 -4.26
CA ILE A 744 9.40 -16.34 -4.01
C ILE A 744 8.58 -16.72 -5.26
N PRO A 745 7.53 -17.56 -5.14
CA PRO A 745 6.76 -17.99 -6.29
C PRO A 745 6.08 -16.83 -7.02
N THR A 746 6.49 -16.56 -8.26
CA THR A 746 6.01 -15.42 -9.07
C THR A 746 4.49 -15.44 -9.20
N THR A 747 3.92 -16.59 -9.49
CA THR A 747 2.47 -16.76 -9.70
C THR A 747 1.63 -16.55 -8.44
N GLN A 748 2.23 -16.61 -7.25
CA GLN A 748 1.53 -16.48 -5.98
C GLN A 748 1.73 -15.11 -5.33
N ALA A 749 2.88 -14.46 -5.55
CA ALA A 749 3.31 -13.32 -4.74
C ALA A 749 3.54 -12.03 -5.53
N ALA A 750 3.71 -12.09 -6.85
CA ALA A 750 4.04 -10.91 -7.65
C ALA A 750 3.00 -9.80 -7.52
N ASN A 751 1.70 -10.14 -7.50
CA ASN A 751 0.64 -9.15 -7.34
C ASN A 751 0.60 -8.54 -5.93
N TYR A 752 0.94 -9.30 -4.88
CA TYR A 752 1.02 -8.75 -3.53
C TYR A 752 2.15 -7.72 -3.41
N PHE A 753 3.37 -8.10 -3.78
CA PHE A 753 4.53 -7.20 -3.62
C PHE A 753 4.53 -6.05 -4.62
N MET A 754 4.21 -6.33 -5.88
CA MET A 754 4.29 -5.34 -6.97
C MET A 754 2.95 -4.66 -7.28
N GLY A 755 1.89 -4.98 -6.53
CA GLY A 755 0.53 -4.47 -6.76
C GLY A 755 -0.12 -5.04 -8.02
N ASP A 756 -1.38 -4.67 -8.26
CA ASP A 756 -2.11 -4.91 -9.51
C ASP A 756 -3.13 -3.78 -9.75
N HIS A 757 -4.12 -3.98 -10.64
CA HIS A 757 -5.14 -2.96 -10.91
C HIS A 757 -6.09 -2.67 -9.73
N THR A 758 -6.09 -3.54 -8.71
CA THR A 758 -7.00 -3.49 -7.56
C THR A 758 -6.28 -3.28 -6.23
N SER A 759 -4.99 -3.55 -6.16
CA SER A 759 -4.19 -3.53 -4.94
C SER A 759 -2.88 -2.79 -5.13
N LYS A 760 -2.50 -2.02 -4.10
CA LYS A 760 -1.24 -1.25 -4.10
C LYS A 760 -0.04 -2.17 -3.80
N PRO A 761 1.16 -1.87 -4.35
CA PRO A 761 2.39 -2.58 -4.03
C PRO A 761 2.70 -2.60 -2.52
N GLN A 762 3.22 -3.72 -2.02
CA GLN A 762 3.56 -3.93 -0.60
C GLN A 762 5.08 -3.87 -0.33
N LEU A 763 5.85 -3.27 -1.23
CA LEU A 763 7.31 -3.14 -1.11
C LEU A 763 7.76 -2.42 0.19
N ARG A 764 7.07 -1.33 0.56
CA ARG A 764 7.37 -0.60 1.81
C ARG A 764 7.20 -1.49 3.05
N LYS A 765 6.14 -2.29 3.06
CA LYS A 765 5.84 -3.24 4.15
C LYS A 765 6.92 -4.33 4.24
N ALA A 766 7.39 -4.85 3.10
CA ALA A 766 8.51 -5.78 3.09
C ALA A 766 9.79 -5.15 3.69
N ALA A 767 10.15 -3.93 3.28
CA ALA A 767 11.31 -3.25 3.84
C ALA A 767 11.16 -2.90 5.34
N PHE A 768 9.94 -2.62 5.81
CA PHE A 768 9.66 -2.45 7.24
C PHE A 768 9.84 -3.76 8.02
N SER A 769 9.56 -4.89 7.38
CA SER A 769 9.86 -6.24 7.88
C SER A 769 11.31 -6.67 7.60
N ASN A 770 12.24 -5.72 7.65
CA ASN A 770 13.68 -5.91 7.49
C ASN A 770 14.14 -6.52 6.16
N VAL A 771 13.30 -6.49 5.11
CA VAL A 771 13.66 -7.06 3.80
C VAL A 771 14.46 -6.07 2.95
N PHE A 772 15.68 -6.43 2.56
CA PHE A 772 16.50 -5.64 1.63
C PHE A 772 16.42 -6.10 0.17
N ALA A 773 15.92 -7.32 -0.08
CA ALA A 773 15.76 -7.86 -1.43
C ALA A 773 14.60 -8.86 -1.56
N ILE A 774 13.91 -8.83 -2.70
CA ILE A 774 12.86 -9.78 -3.10
C ILE A 774 13.24 -10.40 -4.46
N LEU A 775 13.54 -11.70 -4.45
CA LEU A 775 13.95 -12.47 -5.62
C LEU A 775 12.86 -13.50 -5.96
N PHE A 776 12.21 -13.29 -7.10
CA PHE A 776 11.18 -14.17 -7.63
C PHE A 776 11.76 -15.40 -8.34
N ASP A 777 11.05 -16.53 -8.31
CA ASP A 777 11.52 -17.81 -8.85
C ASP A 777 11.41 -17.92 -10.38
N GLN A 778 10.50 -17.17 -11.00
CA GLN A 778 10.18 -17.26 -12.42
C GLN A 778 9.98 -15.89 -13.07
N ASP A 779 10.27 -15.81 -14.36
CA ASP A 779 9.93 -14.64 -15.16
C ASP A 779 8.45 -14.66 -15.56
N SER A 780 7.86 -13.47 -15.68
CA SER A 780 6.62 -13.26 -16.43
C SER A 780 6.64 -11.85 -17.02
N GLU A 781 6.03 -11.65 -18.19
CA GLU A 781 5.97 -10.34 -18.84
C GLU A 781 5.38 -9.27 -17.91
N GLN A 782 4.34 -9.63 -17.15
CA GLN A 782 3.71 -8.74 -16.18
C GLN A 782 4.66 -8.35 -15.04
N LEU A 783 5.40 -9.32 -14.49
CA LEU A 783 6.38 -9.05 -13.43
C LEU A 783 7.54 -8.19 -13.97
N SER A 784 8.09 -8.52 -15.14
CA SER A 784 9.19 -7.77 -15.76
C SER A 784 8.82 -6.30 -15.98
N ASN A 785 7.61 -6.03 -16.50
CA ASN A 785 7.12 -4.67 -16.69
C ASN A 785 6.96 -3.92 -15.36
N LYS A 786 6.46 -4.58 -14.31
CA LYS A 786 6.33 -3.98 -12.97
C LYS A 786 7.69 -3.71 -12.32
N ILE A 787 8.67 -4.61 -12.51
CA ILE A 787 10.04 -4.40 -12.04
C ILE A 787 10.64 -3.20 -12.77
N GLU A 788 10.48 -3.09 -14.10
CA GLU A 788 10.97 -1.95 -14.89
C GLU A 788 10.37 -0.62 -14.42
N GLN A 789 9.06 -0.59 -14.14
CA GLN A 789 8.39 0.58 -13.54
C GLN A 789 8.98 0.93 -12.18
N TYR A 790 9.20 -0.07 -11.32
CA TYR A 790 9.84 0.13 -10.02
C TYR A 790 11.28 0.68 -10.15
N GLN A 791 12.04 0.28 -11.18
CA GLN A 791 13.40 0.80 -11.39
C GLN A 791 13.44 2.32 -11.61
N ALA A 792 12.34 2.94 -12.07
CA ALA A 792 12.25 4.39 -12.26
C ALA A 792 12.09 5.17 -10.95
N ALA A 793 11.58 4.53 -9.89
CA ALA A 793 11.34 5.13 -8.58
C ALA A 793 11.65 4.12 -7.47
N LYS A 794 12.94 3.80 -7.33
CA LYS A 794 13.42 2.84 -6.33
C LYS A 794 13.20 3.35 -4.92
N MET A 795 12.91 2.44 -3.99
CA MET A 795 12.75 2.76 -2.59
C MET A 795 14.11 2.72 -1.88
N PRO A 796 14.61 3.84 -1.32
CA PRO A 796 15.80 3.85 -0.48
C PRO A 796 15.58 3.05 0.80
N LEU A 797 16.64 2.36 1.26
CA LEU A 797 16.65 1.57 2.49
C LEU A 797 17.45 2.25 3.62
N TYR A 798 18.44 3.06 3.27
CA TYR A 798 19.27 3.82 4.20
C TYR A 798 19.95 4.97 3.46
N TYR A 799 20.28 6.02 4.20
CA TYR A 799 20.94 7.21 3.67
C TYR A 799 22.38 6.92 3.21
N VAL A 800 22.76 7.46 2.05
CA VAL A 800 24.13 7.38 1.52
C VAL A 800 24.65 8.78 1.19
N GLY A 801 25.55 9.33 2.01
CA GLY A 801 26.18 10.63 1.77
C GLY A 801 27.37 10.87 2.69
N GLU A 802 28.27 11.79 2.32
CA GLU A 802 29.27 12.33 3.25
C GLU A 802 28.50 13.07 4.35
N THR A 803 28.40 12.49 5.55
CA THR A 803 27.71 13.02 6.75
C THR A 803 27.47 14.53 6.71
N THR A 804 26.36 14.96 6.10
CA THR A 804 26.03 16.39 5.95
C THR A 804 25.67 17.03 7.29
N GLU A 805 25.48 16.21 8.32
CA GLU A 805 25.27 16.61 9.72
C GLU A 805 26.54 17.07 10.43
N SER A 806 27.73 16.77 9.91
CA SER A 806 29.00 17.17 10.55
C SER A 806 29.45 18.60 10.18
N GLY A 807 28.66 19.32 9.37
CA GLY A 807 28.94 20.71 9.01
C GLY A 807 28.57 21.70 10.13
N ASN A 808 29.24 22.85 10.14
CA ASN A 808 28.84 23.97 11.00
C ASN A 808 27.38 24.39 10.71
N LEU A 809 26.59 24.67 11.75
CA LEU A 809 25.19 25.11 11.61
C LEU A 809 25.05 26.29 10.64
N THR A 810 25.91 27.30 10.77
CA THR A 810 25.91 28.47 9.90
C THR A 810 27.30 28.81 9.39
N VAL A 811 27.38 29.73 8.43
CA VAL A 811 28.65 30.33 7.99
C VAL A 811 29.28 31.27 9.04
N ILE A 812 28.54 31.66 10.09
CA ILE A 812 29.00 32.61 11.11
C ILE A 812 29.66 31.83 12.27
N GLU A 813 31.00 31.77 12.26
CA GLU A 813 31.79 31.03 13.27
C GLU A 813 31.46 31.45 14.72
N ALA A 814 31.24 32.75 14.95
CA ALA A 814 30.88 33.27 16.27
C ALA A 814 29.54 32.73 16.77
N LEU A 815 28.52 32.62 15.90
CA LEU A 815 27.22 32.05 16.25
C LEU A 815 27.37 30.58 16.63
N ASN A 816 28.06 29.79 15.80
CA ASN A 816 28.25 28.36 16.05
C ASN A 816 28.96 28.11 17.39
N ARG A 817 30.01 28.88 17.69
CA ARG A 817 30.71 28.79 18.97
C ARG A 817 29.81 29.19 20.13
N GLU A 818 29.05 30.28 20.02
CA GLU A 818 28.15 30.73 21.09
C GLU A 818 27.02 29.74 21.36
N LEU A 819 26.52 29.03 20.35
CA LEU A 819 25.52 27.98 20.51
C LEU A 819 26.12 26.69 21.10
N ALA A 820 27.35 26.33 20.73
CA ALA A 820 28.07 25.22 21.36
C ALA A 820 28.37 25.50 22.85
N ASP A 821 28.84 26.71 23.17
CA ASP A 821 29.15 27.14 24.54
C ASP A 821 27.88 27.23 25.44
N ALA A 822 26.69 27.31 24.84
CA ALA A 822 25.42 27.38 25.57
C ALA A 822 24.92 26.02 26.11
N GLU A 823 25.56 24.90 25.74
CA GLU A 823 25.07 23.55 26.07
C GLU A 823 24.79 23.35 27.57
N ASP A 824 25.76 23.66 28.43
CA ASP A 824 25.62 23.47 29.88
C ASP A 824 24.51 24.36 30.46
N ALA A 825 24.43 25.61 30.02
CA ALA A 825 23.40 26.55 30.44
C ALA A 825 22.00 26.08 30.01
N MET A 826 21.85 25.63 28.77
CA MET A 826 20.59 25.14 28.23
C MET A 826 20.13 23.86 28.93
N ASN A 827 21.00 22.86 29.07
CA ASN A 827 20.68 21.58 29.71
C ASN A 827 20.33 21.73 31.20
N ASN A 828 20.93 22.70 31.90
CA ASN A 828 20.74 22.85 33.35
C ASN A 828 19.84 24.01 33.78
N SER A 829 19.38 24.86 32.85
CA SER A 829 18.51 26.00 33.17
C SER A 829 17.24 26.06 32.33
N ALA A 830 17.32 25.73 31.03
CA ALA A 830 16.17 25.80 30.13
C ALA A 830 15.47 24.45 29.98
N PHE A 831 16.23 23.37 29.80
CA PHE A 831 15.69 22.03 29.56
C PHE A 831 15.43 21.29 30.87
N LEU A 832 14.59 21.90 31.70
CA LEU A 832 14.19 21.38 33.00
C LEU A 832 12.78 20.79 32.94
N TYR A 833 12.56 19.75 33.72
CA TYR A 833 11.23 19.18 33.93
C TYR A 833 10.82 19.20 35.40
N GLU A 834 9.51 19.25 35.61
CA GLU A 834 8.92 19.26 36.95
C GLU A 834 8.75 17.82 37.45
N THR A 835 9.44 17.50 38.54
CA THR A 835 9.28 16.23 39.26
C THR A 835 7.98 16.22 40.06
N PRO A 836 7.49 15.03 40.48
CA PRO A 836 6.28 14.94 41.32
C PRO A 836 6.39 15.63 42.69
N GLN A 837 7.60 16.00 43.10
CA GLN A 837 7.89 16.76 44.32
C GLN A 837 7.96 18.28 44.05
N SER A 838 7.52 18.73 42.86
CA SER A 838 7.63 20.11 42.37
C SER A 838 9.06 20.66 42.37
N GLN A 839 10.05 19.78 42.17
CA GLN A 839 11.44 20.16 41.93
C GLN A 839 11.70 20.22 40.42
N TRP A 840 12.49 21.19 39.99
CA TRP A 840 12.95 21.32 38.61
C TRP A 840 14.34 20.71 38.46
N ILE A 841 14.48 19.70 37.59
CA ILE A 841 15.75 19.03 37.32
C ILE A 841 15.96 18.84 35.81
N PRO A 842 17.21 18.64 35.34
CA PRO A 842 17.51 18.47 33.92
C PRO A 842 16.70 17.34 33.27
N SER A 843 16.16 17.59 32.08
CA SER A 843 15.44 16.60 31.28
C SER A 843 16.35 15.43 30.94
N THR A 844 15.80 14.22 30.98
CA THR A 844 16.48 13.00 30.53
C THR A 844 16.18 12.67 29.07
N VAL A 845 15.13 13.29 28.49
CA VAL A 845 14.65 13.04 27.12
C VAL A 845 15.17 14.07 26.12
N TYR A 846 15.27 15.33 26.53
CA TYR A 846 15.61 16.46 25.69
C TYR A 846 16.98 17.03 26.07
N LYS A 847 17.93 16.95 25.13
CA LYS A 847 19.29 17.45 25.27
C LYS A 847 19.60 18.50 24.22
N TRP A 848 20.47 19.45 24.58
CA TRP A 848 20.91 20.51 23.67
C TRP A 848 21.68 19.98 22.46
N ALA A 849 22.52 18.95 22.63
CA ALA A 849 23.23 18.32 21.52
C ALA A 849 22.25 17.79 20.45
N ASP A 850 21.29 16.94 20.86
CA ASP A 850 20.25 16.42 19.96
C ASP A 850 19.43 17.54 19.29
N PHE A 851 19.17 18.65 19.98
CA PHE A 851 18.51 19.81 19.39
C PHE A 851 19.37 20.46 18.32
N MET A 852 20.67 20.63 18.57
CA MET A 852 21.60 21.23 17.64
C MET A 852 21.76 20.39 16.37
N ASP A 853 21.80 19.06 16.50
CA ASP A 853 21.84 18.13 15.36
C ASP A 853 20.57 18.25 14.51
N GLY A 854 19.40 18.24 15.15
CA GLY A 854 18.12 18.42 14.45
C GLY A 854 17.96 19.80 13.82
N LEU A 855 18.43 20.85 14.49
CA LEU A 855 18.45 22.21 13.94
C LEU A 855 19.41 22.31 12.75
N ASN A 856 20.55 21.63 12.80
CA ASN A 856 21.52 21.58 11.71
C ASN A 856 20.91 20.96 10.46
N ALA A 857 20.26 19.79 10.61
CA ALA A 857 19.54 19.13 9.53
C ALA A 857 18.46 20.05 8.94
N MET A 858 17.63 20.67 9.79
CA MET A 858 16.53 21.52 9.34
C MET A 858 16.96 22.86 8.74
N HIS A 859 18.12 23.40 9.13
CA HIS A 859 18.65 24.63 8.55
C HIS A 859 19.40 24.37 7.23
N ASN A 860 20.28 23.38 7.20
CA ASN A 860 21.17 23.16 6.05
C ASN A 860 20.52 22.32 4.95
N ILE A 861 19.70 21.33 5.32
CA ILE A 861 19.03 20.43 4.39
C ILE A 861 17.57 20.86 4.23
N GLY A 862 16.84 20.96 5.34
CA GLY A 862 15.41 21.26 5.34
C GLY A 862 14.52 20.08 4.90
N VAL A 863 13.21 20.31 4.85
CA VAL A 863 12.19 19.31 4.51
C VAL A 863 11.18 19.95 3.56
N ALA A 864 10.84 19.28 2.46
CA ALA A 864 9.94 19.82 1.44
C ALA A 864 10.36 21.21 0.92
N GLY A 865 11.68 21.43 0.77
CA GLY A 865 12.24 22.74 0.40
C GLY A 865 12.22 23.81 1.50
N ASN A 866 11.55 23.56 2.63
CA ASN A 866 11.48 24.48 3.76
C ASN A 866 12.68 24.28 4.69
N LYS A 867 13.40 25.36 4.97
CA LYS A 867 14.56 25.39 5.87
C LYS A 867 14.26 26.26 7.08
N PHE A 868 14.78 25.86 8.24
CA PHE A 868 14.68 26.68 9.43
C PHE A 868 15.48 27.97 9.25
N TRP A 869 14.79 29.11 9.24
CA TRP A 869 15.43 30.40 8.98
C TRP A 869 16.25 30.89 10.19
N LEU A 870 17.56 31.12 9.96
CA LEU A 870 18.48 31.68 10.97
C LEU A 870 19.17 32.97 10.53
N LEU A 871 19.32 33.20 9.22
CA LEU A 871 20.15 34.28 8.67
C LEU A 871 19.38 35.11 7.64
N ASP A 872 19.60 36.42 7.67
CA ASP A 872 19.24 37.36 6.62
C ASP A 872 20.48 37.77 5.82
N GLU A 873 20.45 37.61 4.51
CA GLU A 873 21.56 37.97 3.61
C GLU A 873 21.88 39.46 3.58
N ASN A 874 20.93 40.32 3.99
CA ASN A 874 21.08 41.78 4.00
C ASN A 874 21.49 42.33 5.37
N ALA A 875 21.58 41.49 6.39
CA ALA A 875 21.99 41.88 7.73
C ALA A 875 23.47 41.57 7.99
N ASP A 876 24.10 42.34 8.87
CA ASP A 876 25.46 42.04 9.34
C ASP A 876 25.49 40.85 10.30
N ASP A 877 26.67 40.24 10.50
CA ASP A 877 26.86 39.08 11.36
C ASP A 877 26.31 39.31 12.79
N ALA A 878 26.50 40.52 13.33
CA ALA A 878 26.07 40.86 14.69
C ALA A 878 24.53 40.87 14.82
N THR A 879 23.83 41.29 13.77
CA THR A 879 22.37 41.30 13.70
C THR A 879 21.85 39.89 13.41
N ASN A 880 22.49 39.15 12.50
CA ASN A 880 22.15 37.75 12.21
C ASN A 880 22.30 36.83 13.43
N ILE A 881 23.34 37.02 14.26
CA ILE A 881 23.47 36.30 15.53
C ILE A 881 22.23 36.52 16.42
N LYS A 882 21.67 37.74 16.46
CA LYS A 882 20.46 38.02 17.23
C LYS A 882 19.23 37.39 16.59
N TYR A 883 19.06 37.49 15.27
CA TYR A 883 17.96 36.86 14.56
C TYR A 883 17.91 35.35 14.81
N ALA A 884 19.04 34.66 14.65
CA ALA A 884 19.17 33.22 14.91
C ALA A 884 18.77 32.87 16.35
N LYS A 885 19.33 33.57 17.35
CA LYS A 885 19.03 33.31 18.76
C LYS A 885 17.56 33.60 19.14
N VAL A 886 16.95 34.64 18.56
CA VAL A 886 15.53 34.92 18.77
C VAL A 886 14.65 33.85 18.12
N ALA A 887 14.99 33.38 16.91
CA ALA A 887 14.26 32.29 16.25
C ALA A 887 14.32 30.99 17.07
N ILE A 888 15.52 30.62 17.54
CA ILE A 888 15.75 29.46 18.42
C ILE A 888 14.96 29.62 19.73
N ALA A 889 15.03 30.79 20.37
CA ALA A 889 14.32 31.05 21.61
C ALA A 889 12.80 30.96 21.46
N ALA A 890 12.26 31.46 20.35
CA ALA A 890 10.82 31.42 20.08
C ALA A 890 10.32 29.98 19.98
N PHE A 891 11.05 29.11 19.26
CA PHE A 891 10.75 27.69 19.16
C PHE A 891 10.83 26.99 20.53
N LEU A 892 11.98 27.12 21.21
CA LEU A 892 12.23 26.44 22.48
C LEU A 892 11.28 26.87 23.59
N ALA A 893 10.81 28.11 23.59
CA ALA A 893 9.82 28.57 24.56
C ALA A 893 8.51 27.77 24.50
N GLN A 894 8.10 27.38 23.28
CA GLN A 894 6.93 26.53 23.06
C GLN A 894 7.25 25.09 23.47
N SER A 895 8.38 24.55 23.00
CA SER A 895 8.87 23.22 23.36
C SER A 895 8.91 22.97 24.88
N MET A 896 9.40 23.96 25.62
CA MET A 896 9.49 23.94 27.08
C MET A 896 8.11 23.78 27.74
N GLN A 897 7.10 24.46 27.21
CA GLN A 897 5.74 24.42 27.74
C GLN A 897 4.98 23.15 27.31
N GLU A 898 5.18 22.67 26.08
CA GLU A 898 4.44 21.50 25.56
C GLU A 898 4.96 20.18 26.10
N THR A 899 6.30 20.00 26.16
CA THR A 899 6.89 18.65 26.27
C THR A 899 8.00 18.55 27.31
N ILE A 900 8.97 19.47 27.28
CA ILE A 900 10.17 19.37 28.12
C ILE A 900 9.82 19.42 29.61
N ARG A 901 8.88 20.30 30.01
CA ARG A 901 8.44 20.39 31.41
C ARG A 901 7.88 19.08 31.99
N TYR A 902 7.39 18.18 31.13
CA TYR A 902 6.83 16.88 31.51
C TYR A 902 7.81 15.73 31.33
N ASN A 903 8.99 15.99 30.75
CA ASN A 903 9.97 14.98 30.38
C ASN A 903 9.38 13.86 29.52
N ALA A 904 8.46 14.23 28.61
CA ALA A 904 7.72 13.30 27.77
C ALA A 904 7.82 13.71 26.30
N CYS A 905 8.18 12.74 25.46
CA CYS A 905 8.16 12.84 24.01
C CYS A 905 6.79 12.44 23.43
N ASP A 906 6.13 11.47 24.05
CA ASP A 906 4.77 11.07 23.75
C ASP A 906 3.75 11.93 24.48
N GLU A 907 2.57 12.07 23.88
CA GLU A 907 1.44 12.76 24.49
C GLU A 907 0.97 12.05 25.76
N ASN A 908 0.74 12.84 26.81
CA ASN A 908 0.11 12.35 28.02
C ASN A 908 -1.41 12.25 27.85
N ASN A 909 -2.04 11.30 28.54
CA ASN A 909 -3.49 11.25 28.63
C ASN A 909 -4.01 12.36 29.56
N TRP A 910 -4.58 13.41 28.97
CA TRP A 910 -5.21 14.54 29.65
C TRP A 910 -6.75 14.45 29.66
N SER A 911 -7.31 13.38 29.11
CA SER A 911 -8.74 13.26 28.88
C SER A 911 -9.49 12.97 30.17
N GLU A 912 -10.37 13.88 30.58
CA GLU A 912 -11.15 13.80 31.83
C GLU A 912 -12.60 14.21 31.57
N ILE A 913 -13.54 13.76 32.42
CA ILE A 913 -14.98 14.03 32.27
C ILE A 913 -15.25 15.54 32.24
N LYS A 914 -14.51 16.32 33.05
CA LYS A 914 -14.65 17.80 33.07
C LYS A 914 -14.30 18.47 31.74
N TYR A 915 -13.60 17.78 30.84
CA TYR A 915 -13.24 18.24 29.50
C TYR A 915 -14.04 17.53 28.40
N GLY A 916 -15.09 16.77 28.75
CA GLY A 916 -16.01 16.14 27.80
C GLY A 916 -15.67 14.69 27.42
N ALA A 917 -14.70 14.06 28.09
CA ALA A 917 -14.41 12.64 27.89
C ALA A 917 -15.50 11.74 28.54
N PRO A 918 -15.71 10.50 28.04
CA PRO A 918 -16.72 9.58 28.61
C PRO A 918 -16.37 9.08 30.02
N ALA A 919 -15.09 9.08 30.37
CA ALA A 919 -14.57 8.76 31.69
C ALA A 919 -13.31 9.59 32.00
N ASP A 920 -12.79 9.52 33.23
CA ASP A 920 -11.45 10.05 33.52
C ASP A 920 -10.38 9.08 33.02
N TYR A 921 -9.42 9.61 32.26
CA TYR A 921 -8.33 8.90 31.59
C TYR A 921 -8.79 7.68 30.77
N PRO A 922 -9.74 7.84 29.84
CA PRO A 922 -10.14 6.76 28.94
C PRO A 922 -8.93 6.30 28.14
N MET A 923 -8.80 4.99 27.89
CA MET A 923 -7.70 4.47 27.08
C MET A 923 -7.83 4.90 25.61
N SER A 924 -9.04 5.21 25.14
CA SER A 924 -9.28 5.77 23.79
C SER A 924 -8.66 7.16 23.56
N ALA A 925 -8.07 7.78 24.59
CA ALA A 925 -7.25 8.99 24.44
C ALA A 925 -6.09 8.82 23.44
N SER A 926 -5.64 7.58 23.18
CA SER A 926 -4.66 7.29 22.13
C SER A 926 -5.16 7.58 20.71
N CYS A 927 -6.48 7.62 20.51
CA CYS A 927 -7.14 7.94 19.25
C CYS A 927 -7.38 9.43 19.08
N GLY A 928 -7.37 10.20 20.17
CA GLY A 928 -7.68 11.61 20.18
C GLY A 928 -8.09 12.12 21.56
N GLN A 929 -7.81 13.39 21.83
CA GLN A 929 -8.12 14.03 23.12
C GLN A 929 -8.82 15.37 22.92
N LEU A 930 -9.61 15.80 23.90
CA LEU A 930 -10.35 17.08 23.88
C LEU A 930 -11.29 17.22 22.65
N GLY A 931 -11.93 16.11 22.24
CA GLY A 931 -12.84 16.06 21.09
C GLY A 931 -12.16 15.94 19.73
N GLN A 932 -10.82 15.84 19.70
CA GLN A 932 -10.06 15.56 18.49
C GLN A 932 -10.12 14.07 18.12
N LYS A 933 -9.90 13.75 16.85
CA LYS A 933 -9.77 12.38 16.32
C LYS A 933 -8.56 12.32 15.40
N TYR A 934 -7.43 11.86 15.93
CA TYR A 934 -6.14 11.93 15.25
C TYR A 934 -6.06 11.03 14.02
N ALA A 935 -6.80 9.91 14.02
CA ALA A 935 -6.92 9.05 12.84
C ALA A 935 -7.68 9.73 11.69
N ASP A 936 -8.51 10.74 11.96
CA ASP A 936 -9.23 11.48 10.92
C ASP A 936 -8.39 12.65 10.37
N TYR A 937 -7.25 12.96 11.00
CA TYR A 937 -6.36 14.04 10.57
C TYR A 937 -5.64 13.63 9.29
N GLY A 938 -6.08 14.19 8.17
CA GLY A 938 -5.62 13.79 6.85
C GLY A 938 -6.70 13.28 5.93
N VAL A 939 -7.97 13.35 6.32
CA VAL A 939 -9.11 13.05 5.46
C VAL A 939 -9.72 14.36 4.96
N ASN A 940 -9.92 14.49 3.65
CA ASN A 940 -10.69 15.58 3.08
C ASN A 940 -12.16 15.46 3.51
N PRO A 941 -12.73 16.47 4.20
CA PRO A 941 -14.11 16.40 4.71
C PRO A 941 -15.18 16.42 3.61
N ASP A 942 -14.87 16.96 2.43
CA ASP A 942 -15.80 17.06 1.30
C ASP A 942 -15.83 15.78 0.47
N SER A 943 -14.67 15.16 0.21
CA SER A 943 -14.56 13.94 -0.61
C SER A 943 -14.58 12.65 0.21
N GLY A 944 -14.24 12.72 1.50
CA GLY A 944 -14.05 11.56 2.37
C GLY A 944 -12.79 10.73 2.06
N LEU A 945 -11.91 11.22 1.18
CA LEU A 945 -10.67 10.55 0.80
C LEU A 945 -9.49 11.07 1.62
N ASP A 946 -8.50 10.22 1.82
CA ASP A 946 -7.22 10.62 2.42
C ASP A 946 -6.50 11.63 1.50
N HIS A 947 -5.96 12.69 2.10
CA HIS A 947 -5.01 13.59 1.45
C HIS A 947 -3.79 12.81 0.97
N ALA A 948 -3.12 13.34 -0.06
CA ALA A 948 -2.04 12.63 -0.75
C ALA A 948 -0.88 12.15 0.13
N TYR A 949 -0.56 12.89 1.19
CA TYR A 949 0.51 12.58 2.14
C TYR A 949 0.03 11.93 3.43
N SER A 950 -1.24 11.55 3.53
CA SER A 950 -1.75 10.90 4.74
C SER A 950 -1.25 9.47 4.81
N CYS A 951 -0.64 9.11 5.95
CA CYS A 951 -0.34 7.71 6.21
C CYS A 951 -1.60 6.86 6.06
N PRO A 952 -1.51 5.66 5.48
CA PRO A 952 -2.63 4.72 5.47
C PRO A 952 -2.99 4.37 6.92
N ARG A 953 -4.29 4.25 7.20
CA ARG A 953 -4.75 3.72 8.50
C ARG A 953 -4.40 2.23 8.56
N ASP A 954 -3.79 1.82 9.66
CA ASP A 954 -3.42 0.43 9.90
C ASP A 954 -4.13 -0.09 11.16
N ASN A 955 -5.17 -0.89 10.96
CA ASN A 955 -5.91 -1.53 12.05
C ASN A 955 -5.10 -2.65 12.73
N LYS A 956 -3.99 -3.10 12.12
CA LYS A 956 -3.09 -4.09 12.71
C LYS A 956 -1.95 -3.43 13.52
N MET A 957 -1.94 -2.11 13.67
CA MET A 957 -0.90 -1.38 14.40
C MET A 957 -0.92 -1.72 15.90
N GLU A 958 0.22 -2.21 16.40
CA GLU A 958 0.48 -2.46 17.82
C GLU A 958 1.64 -1.58 18.30
N VAL A 959 1.32 -0.54 19.07
CA VAL A 959 2.33 0.42 19.56
C VAL A 959 1.94 0.98 20.92
N SER A 960 2.93 1.13 21.80
CA SER A 960 2.81 1.79 23.10
C SER A 960 3.66 3.07 23.12
N ALA A 961 3.18 4.11 23.81
CA ALA A 961 4.01 5.26 24.14
C ALA A 961 5.16 4.85 25.08
N LEU A 962 6.35 5.40 24.87
CA LEU A 962 7.54 5.07 25.65
C LEU A 962 7.73 6.02 26.82
N THR A 963 7.35 7.27 26.63
CA THR A 963 7.45 8.32 27.63
C THR A 963 6.06 8.75 28.06
N HIS A 964 5.95 9.26 29.28
CA HIS A 964 4.73 9.82 29.82
C HIS A 964 5.09 10.59 31.10
N ALA A 965 4.12 11.32 31.64
CA ALA A 965 4.31 12.10 32.84
C ALA A 965 4.33 11.22 34.09
N LYS A 966 5.09 11.65 35.10
CA LYS A 966 5.45 10.79 36.25
C LYS A 966 4.85 11.21 37.59
N TRP A 967 3.83 12.06 37.61
CA TRP A 967 3.20 12.48 38.88
C TRP A 967 2.53 11.32 39.62
N TYR A 968 2.18 11.52 40.90
CA TYR A 968 1.57 10.46 41.71
C TYR A 968 0.22 10.02 41.10
N GLY A 969 0.14 8.77 40.64
CA GLY A 969 -1.05 8.23 39.97
C GLY A 969 -1.21 8.71 38.53
N ALA A 970 -0.12 9.15 37.88
CA ALA A 970 -0.14 9.55 36.48
C ALA A 970 -0.72 8.46 35.58
N PRO A 971 -1.50 8.84 34.55
CA PRO A 971 -1.99 7.92 33.54
C PRO A 971 -0.86 7.09 32.93
N ALA A 972 -1.18 5.83 32.62
CA ALA A 972 -0.29 4.99 31.85
C ALA A 972 0.02 5.60 30.48
N PRO A 973 1.17 5.25 29.88
CA PRO A 973 1.42 5.52 28.48
C PRO A 973 0.24 5.08 27.60
N VAL A 974 -0.14 5.93 26.66
CA VAL A 974 -1.19 5.63 25.68
C VAL A 974 -0.74 4.52 24.72
N PHE A 975 -1.70 3.81 24.12
CA PHE A 975 -1.40 2.69 23.24
C PHE A 975 -2.45 2.48 22.14
N ALA A 976 -2.06 1.78 21.08
CA ALA A 976 -2.94 1.27 20.04
C ALA A 976 -2.69 -0.24 19.86
N ALA A 977 -3.77 -0.98 19.61
CA ALA A 977 -3.76 -2.41 19.39
C ALA A 977 -4.96 -2.81 18.51
N PRO A 978 -4.86 -3.90 17.74
CA PRO A 978 -5.99 -4.50 17.03
C PRO A 978 -7.06 -4.97 18.02
N ASP A 979 -8.33 -4.92 17.63
CA ASP A 979 -9.40 -5.42 18.50
C ASP A 979 -9.24 -6.91 18.76
N ALA A 980 -8.82 -7.69 17.76
CA ALA A 980 -8.57 -9.13 17.91
C ALA A 980 -7.56 -9.45 19.04
N VAL A 981 -6.52 -8.63 19.23
CA VAL A 981 -5.53 -8.80 20.32
C VAL A 981 -6.16 -8.59 21.69
N LEU A 982 -7.00 -7.56 21.81
CA LEU A 982 -7.64 -7.19 23.07
C LEU A 982 -8.81 -8.13 23.41
N GLU A 983 -9.56 -8.58 22.41
CA GLU A 983 -10.66 -9.55 22.55
C GLU A 983 -10.15 -10.91 23.02
N GLU A 984 -9.09 -11.44 22.39
CA GLU A 984 -8.44 -12.69 22.79
C GLU A 984 -8.06 -12.69 24.28
N ARG A 985 -7.66 -11.53 24.80
CA ARG A 985 -7.26 -11.34 26.21
C ARG A 985 -8.42 -10.94 27.13
N GLY A 986 -9.65 -10.85 26.61
CA GLY A 986 -10.83 -10.44 27.39
C GLY A 986 -10.79 -8.99 27.88
N LEU A 987 -10.07 -8.11 27.17
CA LEU A 987 -9.85 -6.71 27.55
C LEU A 987 -10.89 -5.75 26.95
N LEU A 988 -11.77 -6.22 26.07
CA LEU A 988 -12.89 -5.43 25.53
C LEU A 988 -14.20 -5.75 26.24
N VAL A 989 -15.01 -4.71 26.47
CA VAL A 989 -16.40 -4.84 26.94
C VAL A 989 -17.30 -4.16 25.91
N ASN A 990 -18.12 -4.95 25.21
CA ASN A 990 -18.95 -4.47 24.07
C ASN A 990 -18.13 -3.75 22.99
N GLY A 991 -16.94 -4.28 22.64
CA GLY A 991 -16.05 -3.69 21.65
C GLY A 991 -15.36 -2.39 22.09
N SER A 992 -15.40 -2.05 23.38
CA SER A 992 -14.79 -0.84 23.92
C SER A 992 -13.74 -1.18 24.97
N VAL A 993 -12.65 -0.40 24.98
CA VAL A 993 -11.67 -0.44 26.06
C VAL A 993 -12.19 0.28 27.31
N GLY A 994 -11.53 0.06 28.44
CA GLY A 994 -11.86 0.74 29.69
C GLY A 994 -11.05 2.02 29.90
N ARG A 995 -10.58 2.27 31.12
CA ARG A 995 -9.87 3.50 31.50
C ARG A 995 -8.72 3.26 32.46
N TRP A 996 -7.88 4.25 32.64
CA TRP A 996 -6.96 4.31 33.76
C TRP A 996 -7.66 4.88 35.00
N THR A 997 -7.37 4.31 36.18
CA THR A 997 -7.68 4.96 37.45
C THR A 997 -6.39 5.37 38.14
N ASN A 998 -6.38 6.55 38.75
CA ASN A 998 -5.30 6.99 39.63
C ASN A 998 -5.45 6.48 41.08
N ASN A 999 -6.49 5.69 41.36
CA ASN A 999 -6.73 5.12 42.68
C ASN A 999 -5.75 3.96 42.98
N GLY A 1000 -5.54 3.71 44.27
CA GLY A 1000 -4.66 2.64 44.76
C GLY A 1000 -3.26 3.13 45.13
N HIS A 1001 -2.45 2.23 45.66
CA HIS A 1001 -1.06 2.48 46.01
C HIS A 1001 -0.22 1.25 45.67
N CYS A 1002 0.91 1.48 45.00
CA CYS A 1002 1.88 0.44 44.71
C CYS A 1002 2.87 0.35 45.88
N ASN A 1003 2.85 -0.77 46.60
CA ASN A 1003 3.74 -0.99 47.74
C ASN A 1003 5.21 -1.12 47.28
N ASP A 1004 5.42 -1.74 46.12
CA ASP A 1004 6.71 -1.88 45.47
C ASP A 1004 6.71 -1.00 44.22
N VAL A 1005 7.63 -0.03 44.17
CA VAL A 1005 7.77 0.89 43.04
C VAL A 1005 8.77 0.29 42.04
N PRO A 1006 8.38 0.02 40.79
CA PRO A 1006 9.23 -0.66 39.82
C PRO A 1006 10.40 0.24 39.38
N SER A 1007 11.63 -0.26 39.48
CA SER A 1007 12.82 0.40 38.92
C SER A 1007 13.10 0.02 37.46
N ALA A 1008 12.44 -1.03 36.97
CA ALA A 1008 12.48 -1.51 35.60
C ALA A 1008 11.10 -2.09 35.23
N VAL A 1009 10.82 -2.20 33.94
CA VAL A 1009 9.62 -2.84 33.41
C VAL A 1009 9.98 -3.79 32.27
N ASP A 1010 9.11 -4.76 32.04
CA ASP A 1010 9.25 -5.72 30.96
C ASP A 1010 8.97 -5.01 29.60
N THR A 1011 10.04 -4.77 28.84
CA THR A 1011 9.99 -4.05 27.57
C THR A 1011 9.57 -4.91 26.38
N SER A 1012 9.57 -6.24 26.51
CA SER A 1012 9.01 -7.11 25.46
C SER A 1012 7.49 -7.12 25.48
N LYS A 1013 6.88 -6.72 26.60
CA LYS A 1013 5.43 -6.58 26.74
C LYS A 1013 4.97 -5.18 26.36
N GLN A 1014 3.83 -5.15 25.67
CA GLN A 1014 3.09 -3.91 25.45
C GLN A 1014 2.59 -3.34 26.79
N VAL A 1015 2.33 -2.03 26.84
CA VAL A 1015 1.98 -1.36 28.11
C VAL A 1015 0.74 -1.98 28.78
N TRP A 1016 -0.22 -2.49 27.98
CA TRP A 1016 -1.44 -3.11 28.46
C TRP A 1016 -1.27 -4.58 28.92
N GLU A 1017 -0.14 -5.21 28.61
CA GLU A 1017 0.18 -6.59 29.00
C GLU A 1017 1.00 -6.68 30.30
N ARG A 1018 1.45 -5.54 30.82
CA ARG A 1018 2.26 -5.46 32.03
C ARG A 1018 1.41 -5.57 33.29
N ASP A 1019 1.97 -6.19 34.32
CA ASP A 1019 1.30 -6.42 35.61
C ASP A 1019 0.84 -5.10 36.28
N GLU A 1020 -0.18 -5.21 37.14
CA GLU A 1020 -0.58 -4.13 38.05
C GLU A 1020 0.64 -3.63 38.84
N CYS A 1021 0.80 -2.31 38.96
CA CYS A 1021 1.95 -1.66 39.58
C CYS A 1021 3.31 -1.89 38.90
N LYS A 1022 3.35 -2.44 37.68
CA LYS A 1022 4.58 -2.58 36.85
C LYS A 1022 4.40 -2.08 35.42
N VAL A 1023 3.46 -1.19 35.18
CA VAL A 1023 3.11 -0.66 33.86
C VAL A 1023 4.21 0.26 33.32
N TYR A 1024 4.82 1.06 34.20
CA TYR A 1024 5.91 1.97 33.87
C TYR A 1024 6.87 2.14 35.05
N VAL A 1025 8.13 2.53 34.77
CA VAL A 1025 9.16 2.79 35.79
C VAL A 1025 8.72 3.93 36.70
N ASP A 1026 8.92 3.77 38.01
CA ASP A 1026 8.49 4.69 39.08
C ASP A 1026 6.98 4.77 39.32
N GLN A 1027 6.18 3.78 38.89
CA GLN A 1027 4.74 3.73 39.17
C GLN A 1027 4.45 3.65 40.68
N LYS A 1028 3.75 4.66 41.20
CA LYS A 1028 3.40 4.79 42.63
C LYS A 1028 1.94 4.49 42.95
N ALA A 1029 1.08 4.58 41.94
CA ALA A 1029 -0.36 4.38 42.07
C ALA A 1029 -0.98 4.18 40.68
N GLY A 1030 -2.24 3.80 40.68
CA GLY A 1030 -3.07 3.67 39.49
C GLY A 1030 -2.93 2.33 38.77
N LYS A 1031 -3.93 2.04 37.95
CA LYS A 1031 -4.04 0.80 37.16
C LYS A 1031 -5.07 0.90 36.05
N PHE A 1032 -5.00 -0.03 35.10
CA PHE A 1032 -6.05 -0.24 34.11
C PHE A 1032 -7.32 -0.83 34.74
N ILE A 1033 -8.48 -0.36 34.27
CA ILE A 1033 -9.80 -0.94 34.54
C ILE A 1033 -10.43 -1.21 33.18
N TRP A 1034 -10.74 -2.47 32.87
CA TRP A 1034 -11.32 -2.92 31.60
C TRP A 1034 -12.85 -3.06 31.72
N ASP A 1035 -13.54 -1.91 31.81
CA ASP A 1035 -14.99 -1.81 32.06
C ASP A 1035 -15.80 -1.26 30.87
N GLY A 1036 -15.16 -1.06 29.71
CA GLY A 1036 -15.78 -0.46 28.52
C GLY A 1036 -16.07 1.04 28.65
N SER A 1037 -15.57 1.70 29.70
CA SER A 1037 -15.87 3.11 29.97
C SER A 1037 -15.30 4.11 28.96
N SER A 1038 -14.37 3.71 28.08
CA SER A 1038 -13.96 4.55 26.95
C SER A 1038 -15.02 4.69 25.87
N GLN A 1039 -16.00 3.77 25.81
CA GLN A 1039 -17.06 3.72 24.79
C GLN A 1039 -16.57 3.60 23.34
N GLU A 1040 -15.27 3.36 23.15
CA GLU A 1040 -14.61 3.24 21.84
C GLU A 1040 -13.47 2.21 21.95
N SER A 1041 -13.06 1.68 20.80
CA SER A 1041 -11.87 0.84 20.61
C SER A 1041 -10.61 1.73 20.45
N VAL A 1042 -9.42 1.11 20.54
CA VAL A 1042 -8.13 1.73 20.19
C VAL A 1042 -7.55 1.23 18.85
N GLU A 1043 -8.33 0.47 18.08
CA GLU A 1043 -7.95 -0.08 16.79
C GLU A 1043 -7.78 1.02 15.72
N GLY A 1044 -6.67 0.96 14.99
CA GLY A 1044 -6.33 1.93 13.95
C GLY A 1044 -6.03 3.32 14.49
N CYS A 1045 -5.74 3.44 15.79
CA CYS A 1045 -5.18 4.63 16.42
C CYS A 1045 -3.64 4.62 16.23
N GLY A 1046 -2.86 5.27 17.11
CA GLY A 1046 -1.39 5.31 16.96
C GLY A 1046 -0.81 6.66 16.57
N TRP A 1047 -1.68 7.63 16.28
CA TRP A 1047 -1.31 8.94 15.71
C TRP A 1047 -1.33 10.09 16.73
N TRP A 1048 -1.13 9.79 18.01
CA TRP A 1048 -1.03 10.79 19.08
C TRP A 1048 0.22 11.67 18.94
N GLY A 1049 0.29 12.71 19.77
CA GLY A 1049 1.41 13.65 19.77
C GLY A 1049 2.75 13.00 20.05
N ARG A 1050 3.73 13.23 19.17
CA ARG A 1050 5.11 12.75 19.33
C ARG A 1050 6.13 13.84 19.03
N GLY A 1051 7.28 13.72 19.68
CA GLY A 1051 8.37 14.68 19.53
C GLY A 1051 8.10 15.99 20.26
N VAL A 1052 8.97 16.96 20.02
CA VAL A 1052 8.84 18.30 20.58
C VAL A 1052 7.65 19.02 19.95
N ILE A 1053 6.82 19.70 20.75
CA ILE A 1053 5.56 20.36 20.30
C ILE A 1053 4.45 19.37 19.84
N GLN A 1054 4.62 18.05 20.04
CA GLN A 1054 3.55 17.05 19.94
C GLN A 1054 2.90 16.93 18.55
N THR A 1055 3.72 16.65 17.53
CA THR A 1055 3.24 16.39 16.15
C THR A 1055 2.25 15.22 16.15
N THR A 1056 1.04 15.46 15.63
CA THR A 1056 -0.13 14.56 15.77
C THR A 1056 -0.83 14.35 14.42
N GLY A 1057 -1.42 13.17 14.18
CA GLY A 1057 -2.31 12.90 13.06
C GLY A 1057 -1.66 12.35 11.78
N ARG A 1058 -2.40 11.51 11.03
CA ARG A 1058 -1.86 10.73 9.88
C ARG A 1058 -1.20 11.59 8.82
N GLN A 1059 -1.73 12.77 8.53
CA GLN A 1059 -1.13 13.68 7.56
C GLN A 1059 0.24 14.20 7.98
N ASN A 1060 0.44 14.55 9.24
CA ASN A 1060 1.72 15.10 9.69
C ASN A 1060 2.82 14.03 9.68
N PHE A 1061 2.52 12.84 10.21
CA PHE A 1061 3.43 11.70 10.15
C PHE A 1061 3.71 11.28 8.70
N GLY A 1062 2.70 11.26 7.84
CA GLY A 1062 2.88 10.86 6.46
C GLY A 1062 3.66 11.88 5.63
N THR A 1063 3.45 13.18 5.85
CA THR A 1063 4.27 14.22 5.23
C THR A 1063 5.73 14.09 5.68
N LEU A 1064 5.97 13.90 6.99
CA LEU A 1064 7.32 13.65 7.51
C LEU A 1064 7.94 12.39 6.86
N ASN A 1065 7.18 11.30 6.77
CA ASN A 1065 7.64 10.03 6.18
C ASN A 1065 7.94 10.15 4.68
N HIS A 1066 7.20 10.98 3.95
CA HIS A 1066 7.44 11.20 2.53
C HIS A 1066 8.79 11.91 2.26
N TYR A 1067 9.11 12.92 3.07
CA TYR A 1067 10.29 13.75 2.82
C TYR A 1067 11.54 13.33 3.60
N LEU A 1068 11.40 12.66 4.74
CA LEU A 1068 12.52 12.25 5.58
C LEU A 1068 12.71 10.74 5.66
N GLY A 1069 11.60 10.00 5.66
CA GLY A 1069 11.60 8.55 5.82
C GLY A 1069 11.40 7.78 4.52
N ARG A 1070 10.91 6.56 4.66
CA ARG A 1070 10.53 5.69 3.55
C ARG A 1070 9.14 6.06 3.03
N SER A 1071 9.10 6.89 1.98
CA SER A 1071 7.86 7.43 1.43
C SER A 1071 6.76 6.37 1.23
N HIS A 1072 5.56 6.72 1.68
CA HIS A 1072 4.34 5.92 1.55
C HIS A 1072 3.46 6.34 0.36
N VAL A 1073 3.79 7.47 -0.26
CA VAL A 1073 3.03 8.08 -1.37
C VAL A 1073 3.15 7.22 -2.61
N ASP A 1074 2.03 7.04 -3.30
CA ASP A 1074 1.97 6.29 -4.56
C ASP A 1074 2.73 7.06 -5.65
N PRO A 1075 3.79 6.47 -6.26
CA PRO A 1075 4.54 7.13 -7.32
C PRO A 1075 3.68 7.60 -8.50
N ALA A 1076 2.54 6.95 -8.77
CA ALA A 1076 1.62 7.35 -9.83
C ALA A 1076 0.93 8.71 -9.57
N THR A 1077 0.87 9.14 -8.31
CA THR A 1077 0.24 10.42 -7.91
C THR A 1077 1.18 11.61 -7.99
N ILE A 1078 2.49 11.38 -8.13
CA ILE A 1078 3.50 12.44 -8.24
C ILE A 1078 3.18 13.33 -9.44
N GLY A 1079 3.20 14.65 -9.23
CA GLY A 1079 2.87 15.68 -10.22
C GLY A 1079 1.38 15.93 -10.40
N GLN A 1080 0.50 15.12 -9.80
CA GLN A 1080 -0.94 15.37 -9.81
C GLN A 1080 -1.32 16.39 -8.73
N THR A 1081 -2.39 17.14 -8.96
CA THR A 1081 -2.96 18.03 -7.93
C THR A 1081 -4.15 17.35 -7.28
N ILE A 1082 -4.01 17.05 -5.99
CA ILE A 1082 -5.02 16.39 -5.15
C ILE A 1082 -5.37 17.37 -4.03
N ASP A 1083 -6.65 17.72 -3.91
CA ASP A 1083 -7.14 18.65 -2.89
C ASP A 1083 -6.43 20.02 -2.86
N GLY A 1084 -6.04 20.52 -4.04
CA GLY A 1084 -5.31 21.79 -4.18
C GLY A 1084 -3.82 21.70 -3.86
N VAL A 1085 -3.30 20.52 -3.51
CA VAL A 1085 -1.88 20.27 -3.28
C VAL A 1085 -1.31 19.47 -4.45
N THR A 1086 -0.29 20.01 -5.12
CA THR A 1086 0.49 19.25 -6.10
C THR A 1086 1.40 18.29 -5.36
N VAL A 1087 1.27 16.99 -5.63
CA VAL A 1087 2.07 15.95 -4.99
C VAL A 1087 3.49 15.99 -5.56
N GLU A 1088 4.47 16.17 -4.69
CA GLU A 1088 5.88 16.22 -5.04
C GLU A 1088 6.49 14.82 -5.01
N ALA A 1089 7.64 14.68 -5.69
CA ALA A 1089 8.43 13.46 -5.59
C ALA A 1089 9.18 13.43 -4.25
N PRO A 1090 9.34 12.25 -3.62
CA PRO A 1090 10.16 12.16 -2.44
C PRO A 1090 11.64 12.43 -2.79
N PRO A 1091 12.48 12.85 -1.84
CA PRO A 1091 13.91 12.97 -2.07
C PRO A 1091 14.51 11.63 -2.52
N ALA A 1092 15.44 11.66 -3.48
CA ALA A 1092 16.11 10.45 -3.97
C ALA A 1092 16.98 9.76 -2.88
N ASN A 1093 17.40 10.52 -1.87
CA ASN A 1093 18.20 10.05 -0.73
C ASN A 1093 17.71 10.75 0.56
N PRO A 1094 16.56 10.34 1.12
CA PRO A 1094 16.02 10.90 2.35
C PRO A 1094 16.98 10.69 3.53
N LEU A 1095 17.07 11.69 4.42
CA LEU A 1095 18.02 11.68 5.55
C LEU A 1095 17.85 10.46 6.46
N TYR A 1096 16.62 9.98 6.63
CA TYR A 1096 16.25 8.87 7.49
C TYR A 1096 15.55 7.76 6.69
N ALA A 1097 16.08 7.43 5.51
CA ALA A 1097 15.52 6.43 4.60
C ALA A 1097 15.26 5.05 5.25
N GLU A 1098 15.99 4.74 6.33
CA GLU A 1098 15.82 3.55 7.13
C GLU A 1098 14.56 3.56 8.01
N LEU A 1099 13.96 4.72 8.27
CA LEU A 1099 12.78 4.86 9.13
C LEU A 1099 11.49 4.88 8.31
N ASP A 1100 10.42 4.26 8.85
CA ASP A 1100 9.06 4.33 8.29
C ASP A 1100 8.08 4.79 9.39
N PHE A 1101 7.82 6.09 9.45
CA PHE A 1101 6.93 6.68 10.47
C PHE A 1101 5.45 6.32 10.27
N CYS A 1102 5.07 5.83 9.08
CA CYS A 1102 3.69 5.37 8.87
C CYS A 1102 3.47 3.97 9.44
N SER A 1103 4.48 3.10 9.36
CA SER A 1103 4.39 1.73 9.91
C SER A 1103 4.74 1.69 11.41
N ASN A 1104 5.64 2.57 11.87
CA ASN A 1104 5.95 2.75 13.29
C ASN A 1104 6.16 4.24 13.63
N PRO A 1105 5.10 4.98 13.98
CA PRO A 1105 5.24 6.37 14.43
C PRO A 1105 6.03 6.50 15.74
N GLY A 1106 6.21 5.41 16.48
CA GLY A 1106 7.01 5.30 17.71
C GLY A 1106 8.47 5.72 17.55
N LEU A 1107 9.02 5.55 16.34
CA LEU A 1107 10.43 5.85 16.02
C LEU A 1107 10.85 7.28 16.38
N ILE A 1108 9.91 8.24 16.36
CA ILE A 1108 10.20 9.63 16.76
C ILE A 1108 10.69 9.73 18.21
N CYS A 1109 10.19 8.85 19.09
CA CYS A 1109 10.50 8.88 20.52
C CYS A 1109 11.36 7.69 20.97
N SER A 1110 11.43 6.61 20.18
CA SER A 1110 12.18 5.40 20.53
C SER A 1110 13.62 5.41 20.06
N SER A 1111 13.92 6.04 18.91
CA SER A 1111 15.22 5.88 18.27
C SER A 1111 16.37 6.38 19.15
N GLU A 1112 17.35 5.52 19.37
CA GLU A 1112 18.59 5.83 20.07
C GLU A 1112 19.73 6.16 19.10
N GLU A 1113 19.65 5.69 17.85
CA GLU A 1113 20.59 6.07 16.78
C GLU A 1113 20.31 7.50 16.25
N ASN A 1114 19.03 7.86 16.09
CA ASN A 1114 18.59 9.14 15.49
C ASN A 1114 17.82 10.00 16.50
N ARG A 1115 18.43 10.30 17.66
CA ARG A 1115 17.76 10.98 18.79
C ARG A 1115 17.23 12.37 18.43
N GLU A 1116 17.89 13.06 17.50
CA GLU A 1116 17.52 14.38 17.00
C GLU A 1116 16.16 14.41 16.29
N ILE A 1117 15.64 13.26 15.86
CA ILE A 1117 14.38 13.20 15.12
C ILE A 1117 13.19 13.75 15.92
N LYS A 1118 13.23 13.61 17.26
CA LYS A 1118 12.22 14.18 18.16
C LYS A 1118 12.17 15.70 18.08
N TRP A 1119 13.30 16.34 17.76
CA TRP A 1119 13.38 17.77 17.50
C TRP A 1119 12.96 18.11 16.08
N ILE A 1120 13.40 17.32 15.10
CA ILE A 1120 13.04 17.49 13.68
C ILE A 1120 11.53 17.44 13.48
N ALA A 1121 10.81 16.55 14.16
CA ALA A 1121 9.36 16.47 14.08
C ALA A 1121 8.67 17.81 14.42
N GLY A 1122 9.14 18.52 15.45
CA GLY A 1122 8.60 19.83 15.83
C GLY A 1122 9.15 20.98 14.99
N LEU A 1123 10.42 20.92 14.58
CA LEU A 1123 11.02 21.90 13.67
C LEU A 1123 10.35 21.84 12.28
N PHE A 1124 9.97 20.66 11.82
CA PHE A 1124 9.20 20.46 10.60
C PHE A 1124 7.85 21.17 10.67
N TYR A 1125 7.09 20.97 11.75
CA TYR A 1125 5.86 21.73 12.01
C TYR A 1125 6.14 23.24 12.04
N TRP A 1126 7.23 23.65 12.69
CA TRP A 1126 7.60 25.06 12.79
C TRP A 1126 7.85 25.72 11.43
N VAL A 1127 8.64 25.09 10.56
CA VAL A 1127 8.96 25.68 9.25
C VAL A 1127 7.76 25.67 8.30
N THR A 1128 6.87 24.68 8.41
CA THR A 1128 5.70 24.54 7.52
C THR A 1128 4.46 25.30 7.99
N SER A 1129 4.33 25.56 9.30
CA SER A 1129 3.11 26.15 9.86
C SER A 1129 3.34 27.50 10.54
N VAL A 1130 4.52 27.76 11.09
CA VAL A 1130 4.82 28.99 11.85
C VAL A 1130 5.63 29.97 11.00
N GLN A 1131 6.77 29.55 10.45
CA GLN A 1131 7.57 30.41 9.57
C GLN A 1131 6.89 30.68 8.23
N ALA A 1132 6.17 29.67 7.71
CA ALA A 1132 5.40 29.75 6.48
C ALA A 1132 3.95 30.23 6.67
N TYR A 1133 3.58 30.75 7.86
CA TYR A 1133 2.20 31.21 8.09
C TYR A 1133 1.79 32.22 7.00
N PRO A 1134 0.64 32.00 6.33
CA PRO A 1134 0.30 32.69 5.10
C PRO A 1134 -0.01 34.17 5.32
N ASP A 1135 0.59 35.02 4.50
CA ASP A 1135 0.36 36.46 4.47
C ASP A 1135 -0.79 36.79 3.48
N GLU A 1136 -2.00 36.27 3.77
CA GLU A 1136 -3.17 36.34 2.90
C GLU A 1136 -4.24 37.34 3.39
N SER A 1137 -4.98 37.97 2.47
CA SER A 1137 -6.03 38.93 2.83
C SER A 1137 -7.03 38.41 3.89
N GLY A 1138 -7.21 39.15 4.99
CA GLY A 1138 -8.06 38.71 6.11
C GLY A 1138 -7.70 39.44 7.39
N GLN A 1139 -8.16 38.91 8.54
CA GLN A 1139 -7.88 39.50 9.86
C GLN A 1139 -6.37 39.59 10.17
N TYR A 1140 -5.57 38.67 9.62
CA TYR A 1140 -4.12 38.56 9.87
C TYR A 1140 -3.27 38.73 8.62
N GLY A 1141 -3.83 39.29 7.54
CA GLY A 1141 -3.22 39.27 6.20
C GLY A 1141 -2.07 40.21 5.91
N ASN A 1142 -1.43 40.73 6.94
CA ASN A 1142 -0.15 41.44 6.83
C ASN A 1142 0.89 40.85 7.81
N TRP A 1143 0.54 39.74 8.48
CA TRP A 1143 1.38 39.14 9.49
C TRP A 1143 2.36 38.18 8.80
N ASN A 1144 3.64 38.43 8.99
CA ASN A 1144 4.71 37.59 8.44
C ASN A 1144 5.75 37.33 9.53
N TYR A 1145 6.06 36.06 9.76
CA TYR A 1145 6.98 35.63 10.82
C TYR A 1145 8.33 36.33 10.77
N HIS A 1146 8.95 36.40 9.58
CA HIS A 1146 10.29 36.98 9.43
C HIS A 1146 10.26 38.49 9.68
N ASN A 1147 9.23 39.19 9.23
CA ASN A 1147 9.08 40.63 9.46
C ASN A 1147 8.85 40.94 10.94
N GLU A 1148 8.01 40.18 11.63
CA GLU A 1148 7.73 40.40 13.05
C GLU A 1148 8.93 40.04 13.94
N LEU A 1149 9.68 38.99 13.60
CA LEU A 1149 10.94 38.65 14.28
C LEU A 1149 11.97 39.78 14.13
N LYS A 1150 12.17 40.29 12.90
CA LYS A 1150 13.07 41.42 12.62
C LYS A 1150 12.65 42.65 13.40
N LYS A 1151 11.36 43.01 13.35
CA LYS A 1151 10.78 44.14 14.10
C LYS A 1151 11.01 44.03 15.60
N TYR A 1152 10.88 42.83 16.18
CA TYR A 1152 11.18 42.60 17.60
C TYR A 1152 12.66 42.84 17.93
N VAL A 1153 13.57 42.30 17.12
CA VAL A 1153 15.02 42.44 17.34
C VAL A 1153 15.49 43.88 17.12
N GLU A 1154 15.05 44.53 16.04
CA GLU A 1154 15.38 45.93 15.71
C GLU A 1154 14.75 46.91 16.70
N GLY A 1155 13.58 46.58 17.26
CA GLY A 1155 12.93 47.29 18.36
C GLY A 1155 13.66 47.18 19.71
N GLY A 1156 14.78 46.46 19.75
CA GLY A 1156 15.60 46.25 20.94
C GLY A 1156 15.07 45.14 21.87
N MET A 1157 14.35 44.16 21.31
CA MET A 1157 13.78 43.00 22.02
C MET A 1157 12.88 43.43 23.20
N LYS A 1158 11.96 44.37 22.92
CA LYS A 1158 11.04 44.95 23.89
C LYS A 1158 9.63 44.41 23.73
N GLY A 1159 9.00 44.04 24.85
CA GLY A 1159 7.59 43.60 24.88
C GLY A 1159 7.39 42.13 24.50
N THR A 1160 6.12 41.71 24.38
CA THR A 1160 5.75 40.29 24.19
C THR A 1160 4.97 39.99 22.92
N GLU A 1161 4.67 41.00 22.09
CA GLU A 1161 3.80 40.86 20.92
C GLU A 1161 4.23 39.71 20.00
N PHE A 1162 5.52 39.68 19.62
CA PHE A 1162 6.06 38.61 18.77
C PHE A 1162 5.85 37.19 19.34
N ILE A 1163 6.13 36.98 20.63
CA ILE A 1163 5.98 35.64 21.22
C ILE A 1163 4.51 35.31 21.49
N ASP A 1164 3.66 36.31 21.74
CA ASP A 1164 2.22 36.13 21.90
C ASP A 1164 1.59 35.64 20.59
N ASP A 1165 1.96 36.25 19.47
CA ASP A 1165 1.51 35.86 18.14
C ASP A 1165 1.97 34.44 17.79
N VAL A 1166 3.27 34.16 17.98
CA VAL A 1166 3.86 32.83 17.74
C VAL A 1166 3.19 31.76 18.61
N SER A 1167 2.92 32.05 19.89
CA SER A 1167 2.20 31.14 20.79
C SER A 1167 0.76 30.89 20.34
N GLY A 1168 0.12 31.91 19.76
CA GLY A 1168 -1.17 31.81 19.10
C GLY A 1168 -1.15 30.82 17.94
N ILE A 1169 -0.15 30.91 17.06
CA ILE A 1169 -0.06 30.02 15.89
C ILE A 1169 0.11 28.57 16.35
N VAL A 1170 1.06 28.32 17.27
CA VAL A 1170 1.37 26.96 17.74
C VAL A 1170 0.18 26.34 18.49
N ASN A 1171 -0.47 27.08 19.39
CA ASN A 1171 -1.52 26.51 20.24
C ASN A 1171 -2.93 26.56 19.61
N ARG A 1172 -3.18 27.51 18.71
CA ARG A 1172 -4.53 27.86 18.24
C ARG A 1172 -4.64 28.09 16.73
N GLY A 1173 -3.52 28.09 16.00
CA GLY A 1173 -3.51 28.23 14.54
C GLY A 1173 -3.70 29.66 14.02
N CYS A 1174 -3.52 30.69 14.86
CA CYS A 1174 -3.58 32.09 14.40
C CYS A 1174 -2.66 33.01 15.23
N PRO A 1175 -2.12 34.12 14.69
CA PRO A 1175 -1.21 35.02 15.41
C PRO A 1175 -1.95 35.94 16.38
N ALA A 1176 -2.59 35.37 17.40
CA ALA A 1176 -3.28 36.09 18.47
C ALA A 1176 -3.41 35.25 19.75
N LEU A 1177 -3.59 35.93 20.89
CA LEU A 1177 -3.90 35.27 22.17
C LEU A 1177 -5.30 34.63 22.23
N THR A 1178 -6.18 34.98 21.30
CA THR A 1178 -7.53 34.44 21.18
C THR A 1178 -7.87 34.23 19.71
N CYS A 1179 -8.01 32.97 19.32
CA CYS A 1179 -8.45 32.57 17.98
C CYS A 1179 -9.90 32.04 18.03
N SER A 1180 -10.49 31.77 16.87
CA SER A 1180 -11.80 31.08 16.78
C SER A 1180 -11.80 29.71 17.47
N THR A 1181 -10.63 29.09 17.57
CA THR A 1181 -10.36 27.81 18.23
C THR A 1181 -10.15 27.91 19.75
N GLY A 1182 -10.12 29.12 20.33
CA GLY A 1182 -10.02 29.37 21.78
C GLY A 1182 -8.84 30.27 22.21
N GLU A 1183 -8.67 30.39 23.54
CA GLU A 1183 -7.59 31.19 24.17
C GLU A 1183 -6.29 30.41 24.27
N VAL A 1184 -5.15 31.07 24.03
CA VAL A 1184 -3.83 30.43 24.16
C VAL A 1184 -3.62 29.92 25.59
N HIS A 1185 -3.25 28.65 25.73
CA HIS A 1185 -2.98 28.04 27.03
C HIS A 1185 -1.58 28.43 27.56
N ASN A 1186 -1.50 28.75 28.85
CA ASN A 1186 -0.25 29.07 29.57
C ASN A 1186 0.63 30.16 28.94
N VAL A 1187 -0.01 31.26 28.51
CA VAL A 1187 0.67 32.43 27.90
C VAL A 1187 1.79 32.98 28.78
N LYS A 1188 1.55 33.04 30.10
CA LYS A 1188 2.52 33.59 31.05
C LYS A 1188 3.80 32.75 31.06
N GLU A 1189 3.67 31.45 31.16
CA GLU A 1189 4.78 30.49 31.18
C GLU A 1189 5.54 30.52 29.85
N ARG A 1190 4.84 30.60 28.70
CA ARG A 1190 5.50 30.73 27.37
C ARG A 1190 6.35 32.00 27.27
N ARG A 1191 5.86 33.14 27.79
CA ARG A 1191 6.62 34.40 27.85
C ARG A 1191 7.85 34.29 28.75
N GLU A 1192 7.68 33.68 29.93
CA GLU A 1192 8.77 33.46 30.88
C GLU A 1192 9.86 32.54 30.29
N ASN A 1193 9.46 31.47 29.59
CA ASN A 1193 10.37 30.58 28.87
C ASN A 1193 11.12 31.31 27.76
N PHE A 1194 10.43 32.10 26.93
CA PHE A 1194 11.07 32.86 25.86
C PHE A 1194 12.13 33.82 26.39
N LYS A 1195 11.79 34.57 27.46
CA LYS A 1195 12.74 35.45 28.13
C LYS A 1195 13.95 34.66 28.67
N LEU A 1196 13.71 33.55 29.35
CA LEU A 1196 14.75 32.71 29.92
C LEU A 1196 15.72 32.21 28.84
N VAL A 1197 15.21 31.67 27.73
CA VAL A 1197 16.06 31.15 26.65
C VAL A 1197 16.88 32.28 26.00
N LEU A 1198 16.30 33.46 25.79
CA LEU A 1198 17.05 34.63 25.31
C LEU A 1198 18.22 34.97 26.26
N GLU A 1199 17.98 34.98 27.57
CA GLU A 1199 19.01 35.25 28.58
C GLU A 1199 20.10 34.17 28.61
N GLN A 1200 19.74 32.88 28.49
CA GLN A 1200 20.72 31.78 28.43
C GLN A 1200 21.54 31.81 27.14
N LEU A 1201 20.98 32.32 26.04
CA LEU A 1201 21.69 32.56 24.79
C LEU A 1201 22.49 33.88 24.81
N GLY A 1202 22.57 34.58 25.94
CA GLY A 1202 23.38 35.78 26.12
C GLY A 1202 22.76 37.07 25.56
N LEU A 1203 21.44 37.10 25.34
CA LEU A 1203 20.69 38.30 24.97
C LEU A 1203 20.06 38.97 26.21
N THR A 1204 19.71 40.26 26.08
CA THR A 1204 19.11 41.05 27.17
C THR A 1204 17.72 41.57 26.76
N PRO A 1205 16.67 40.75 26.80
CA PRO A 1205 15.30 41.18 26.50
C PRO A 1205 14.79 42.20 27.53
N GLN A 1206 13.81 43.03 27.13
CA GLN A 1206 13.31 44.17 27.92
C GLN A 1206 11.79 44.16 28.12
#